data_AF-A0A396G830-F1
#
_entry.id   AF-A0A396G830-F1
#
_cell.length_a   1.000
_cell.length_b   1.000
_cell.length_c   1.000
_cell.angle_alpha   90.00
_cell.angle_beta   90.00
_cell.angle_gamma   90.00
#
_symmetry.space_group_name_H-M   'P 1'
#
loop_
_entity.id
_entity.type
_entity.pdbx_description
1 polymer ?
#
loop_
_entity_poly.entity_id
_entity_poly.type
_entity_poly.pdbx_seq_one_letter_code
_entity_poly.pdbx_strand_id
1 'polypeptide(L)'
;MARKMKTMDGNQAAAHVSYAYTEVAAIYPITPSSVMPEHIDEWATEGRKNIFGTTVHVTEMQSEAGAAGAVHGSLAAGALTTTFTASQGLLLMIPNLYKVAGEQLPGVFNVSARALASHALSIFGDHSDVYACRQTGAAMLCESSVQEVMDLTPVAHCAALEGKIPFINFFDGFRTSHEIQKIETWDYEDLEDLVNKDAIDEFRAHALNPNHPCQRGSAQNPDIFFQAREACNPYYDALPAIVQNYMDKVNEKIGTDYKLFNYYGAEDAEHVIVAMGSVCDTIEETIDYLMAAGEKVGVVKVRLYRPFSAEALINAIPDSVKKISVLDRTKEPGALGEPLYLDVVAALKGTKFDAVPIYTGRYGLGSKDTTPAQIVAVYHNDEKQKFTIGIEDDVTHLSLKADEPLVTTPEGTINCKFWGLGADGTVGANKNSIKIIGDNTDMYAQAYFDYDSKKSGGVTMSHLRFGKSPIKSTYLIRQANFVACHNPSYVDKYNMVQELVDGGTFLLNCSWDMEGLEEHLPGQVKSYIANHNIKFYTIDGIKIGKEIGLGGRINTVLQSAFFKLAAIIPEEEAIDLMKAAAKATYGRKGDKIVQMNYDAIDAGAKQVVEIAVPESWKDAADEGLTTPHVGEGGRADVVDFVKNIQAKVNAQEGNTLPVSAFNEYVDGSTPSGSSAYEKRGIAVDIPIWQPDNCIQCNRCAYVCPHAVIRPIALTEEEAANAPEGMDMIDMIGMPNMKFSIAVSAYDCTGCGSCANVCPGKKGEKALVMGNMEANAGRQTFFDYGTELPIKPEVVAKFKETTVKGSQFKQPLLEFSGACAGCGETPYAKLITQLFGDRMYIANATGCSSIWGNSSPSTPYTVNPQGRGPAWSNSLFEDNAEFGYGMLLAQNTIRERLKASVEKLAENGVNDDVKAAAQEYLDTFSVGATNGTATDKLVKALEDCDCGCAERAELLKNKDFLAKKSQWIFGGDGWAYDIGFGGVDHVLASGQDINIMVFDTEVYSNTGGQSSKATKTGATAQFAAGGKETKKKDLAGIAMSYGYVYVAQIAMGADFNQTVKAIAEAEAYPGPSLIIAYAPCINHGIKKGMSKAQTEEQLAVECGYWNNFRFNPEAEKKFTLDSKEPKGDYQEFLNGEVRYNALMRANPEKAQRLFAQNEAEAMERYEYLKGLVNLYDGTAKED
;
A
#
# COMPACT_ATOMS: atom_id res chain seq x y z
N MET A 1 -9.52 13.72 39.07
CA MET A 1 -10.54 12.66 38.82
C MET A 1 -9.87 11.60 37.96
N ALA A 2 -10.30 10.34 38.00
CA ALA A 2 -9.72 9.31 37.12
C ALA A 2 -10.04 9.66 35.66
N ARG A 3 -9.03 9.63 34.77
CA ARG A 3 -9.22 9.89 33.34
C ARG A 3 -10.09 8.80 32.72
N LYS A 4 -10.80 9.13 31.65
CA LYS A 4 -11.66 8.17 30.96
C LYS A 4 -10.79 7.14 30.23
N MET A 5 -11.09 5.85 30.44
CA MET A 5 -10.48 4.77 29.66
C MET A 5 -11.16 4.62 28.30
N LYS A 6 -10.36 4.41 27.25
CA LYS A 6 -10.86 4.15 25.90
C LYS A 6 -9.88 3.32 25.09
N THR A 7 -10.41 2.41 24.28
CA THR A 7 -9.64 1.60 23.34
C THR A 7 -9.38 2.37 22.03
N MET A 8 -8.14 2.77 21.77
CA MET A 8 -7.73 3.51 20.56
C MET A 8 -6.32 3.15 20.09
N ASP A 9 -5.96 3.54 18.87
CA ASP A 9 -4.59 3.45 18.37
C ASP A 9 -3.80 4.76 18.56
N GLY A 10 -2.48 4.70 18.33
CA GLY A 10 -1.60 5.86 18.46
C GLY A 10 -2.00 7.03 17.56
N ASN A 11 -2.43 6.75 16.32
CA ASN A 11 -2.93 7.79 15.42
C ASN A 11 -4.16 8.51 16.01
N GLN A 12 -5.14 7.77 16.53
CA GLN A 12 -6.32 8.36 17.15
C GLN A 12 -5.98 9.13 18.43
N ALA A 13 -5.00 8.67 19.21
CA ALA A 13 -4.51 9.39 20.39
C ALA A 13 -3.87 10.74 20.03
N ALA A 14 -2.95 10.75 19.06
CA ALA A 14 -2.29 11.97 18.58
C ALA A 14 -3.28 12.97 17.98
N ALA A 15 -4.24 12.47 17.19
CA ALA A 15 -5.30 13.28 16.60
C ALA A 15 -6.21 13.88 17.69
N HIS A 16 -6.58 13.11 18.71
CA HIS A 16 -7.47 13.57 19.79
C HIS A 16 -6.89 14.79 20.51
N VAL A 17 -5.62 14.73 20.88
CA VAL A 17 -4.93 15.84 21.56
C VAL A 17 -4.64 16.98 20.59
N SER A 18 -4.12 16.69 19.39
CA SER A 18 -3.80 17.74 18.42
C SER A 18 -5.03 18.56 18.02
N TYR A 19 -6.19 17.94 17.88
CA TYR A 19 -7.44 18.64 17.59
C TYR A 19 -7.75 19.74 18.63
N ALA A 20 -7.44 19.50 19.91
CA ALA A 20 -7.72 20.45 20.98
C ALA A 20 -6.95 21.77 20.81
N TYR A 21 -5.69 21.73 20.36
CA TYR A 21 -4.81 22.90 20.22
C TYR A 21 -4.76 23.50 18.82
N THR A 22 -5.51 22.96 17.86
CA THR A 22 -5.40 23.31 16.45
C THR A 22 -6.55 24.20 15.99
N GLU A 23 -6.24 25.27 15.25
CA GLU A 23 -7.22 26.07 14.51
C GLU A 23 -7.28 25.64 13.03
N VAL A 24 -6.12 25.35 12.43
CA VAL A 24 -5.98 24.93 11.02
C VAL A 24 -5.16 23.63 10.92
N ALA A 25 -5.59 22.69 10.08
CA ALA A 25 -4.82 21.50 9.73
C ALA A 25 -4.66 21.42 8.21
N ALA A 26 -3.43 21.65 7.71
CA ALA A 26 -3.10 21.47 6.30
C ALA A 26 -2.46 20.10 6.10
N ILE A 27 -3.05 19.25 5.26
CA ILE A 27 -2.79 17.81 5.26
C ILE A 27 -2.57 17.26 3.85
N TYR A 28 -1.95 16.10 3.78
CA TYR A 28 -1.88 15.24 2.59
C TYR A 28 -1.77 13.77 3.06
N PRO A 29 -2.44 12.81 2.40
CA PRO A 29 -2.44 11.44 2.87
C PRO A 29 -1.17 10.66 2.52
N ILE A 30 -0.57 10.05 3.54
CA ILE A 30 0.51 9.08 3.39
C ILE A 30 0.41 8.02 4.48
N THR A 31 0.47 6.74 4.11
CA THR A 31 0.50 5.64 5.10
C THR A 31 1.81 5.71 5.92
N PRO A 32 1.81 5.49 7.25
CA PRO A 32 0.67 5.18 8.12
C PRO A 32 0.06 6.40 8.83
N SER A 33 0.32 7.64 8.40
CA SER A 33 -0.17 8.85 9.09
C SER A 33 -1.59 9.23 8.73
N SER A 34 -2.13 8.80 7.57
CA SER A 34 -3.45 9.21 7.04
C SER A 34 -4.62 9.07 8.03
N VAL A 35 -4.57 8.12 8.98
CA VAL A 35 -5.64 7.93 9.97
C VAL A 35 -5.80 9.15 10.89
N MET A 36 -4.71 9.88 11.18
CA MET A 36 -4.78 11.09 12.01
C MET A 36 -5.67 12.17 11.37
N PRO A 37 -5.37 12.71 10.17
CA PRO A 37 -6.19 13.73 9.55
C PRO A 37 -7.59 13.24 9.19
N GLU A 38 -7.80 11.94 8.96
CA GLU A 38 -9.13 11.36 8.76
C GLU A 38 -10.01 11.60 9.99
N HIS A 39 -9.50 11.33 11.20
CA HIS A 39 -10.24 11.64 12.43
C HIS A 39 -10.45 13.14 12.66
N ILE A 40 -9.49 13.99 12.31
CA ILE A 40 -9.67 15.45 12.42
C ILE A 40 -10.81 15.92 11.50
N ASP A 41 -10.85 15.45 10.24
CA ASP A 41 -11.90 15.80 9.27
C ASP A 41 -13.29 15.30 9.72
N GLU A 42 -13.36 14.04 10.19
CA GLU A 42 -14.57 13.44 10.74
C GLU A 42 -15.10 14.25 11.92
N TRP A 43 -14.27 14.56 12.91
CA TRP A 43 -14.70 15.30 14.11
C TRP A 43 -15.04 16.76 13.82
N ALA A 44 -14.35 17.41 12.88
CA ALA A 44 -14.71 18.75 12.42
C ALA A 44 -16.10 18.74 11.75
N THR A 45 -16.38 17.74 10.92
CA THR A 45 -17.69 17.54 10.28
C THR A 45 -18.80 17.25 11.29
N GLU A 46 -18.49 16.52 12.37
CA GLU A 46 -19.40 16.26 13.50
C GLU A 46 -19.58 17.46 14.44
N GLY A 47 -18.82 18.54 14.25
CA GLY A 47 -18.93 19.78 15.01
C GLY A 47 -18.15 19.80 16.34
N ARG A 48 -17.19 18.88 16.54
CA ARG A 48 -16.33 18.85 17.74
C ARG A 48 -15.61 20.20 17.88
N LYS A 49 -15.59 20.76 19.09
CA LYS A 49 -14.91 22.02 19.37
C LYS A 49 -13.51 21.79 19.93
N ASN A 50 -12.55 22.59 19.48
CA ASN A 50 -11.23 22.74 20.09
C ASN A 50 -11.31 23.67 21.33
N ILE A 51 -10.19 23.93 22.00
CA ILE A 51 -10.16 24.81 23.19
C ILE A 51 -10.50 26.28 22.88
N PHE A 52 -10.58 26.65 21.60
CA PHE A 52 -11.00 27.98 21.14
C PHE A 52 -12.52 28.06 20.87
N GLY A 53 -13.27 26.99 21.14
CA GLY A 53 -14.72 26.93 20.90
C GLY A 53 -15.09 26.83 19.41
N THR A 54 -14.14 26.48 18.54
CA THR A 54 -14.33 26.37 17.07
C THR A 54 -14.03 24.96 16.58
N THR A 55 -14.47 24.63 15.36
CA THR A 55 -14.07 23.39 14.69
C THR A 55 -12.74 23.61 13.98
N VAL A 56 -11.87 22.60 13.93
CA VAL A 56 -10.62 22.67 13.16
C VAL A 56 -10.94 22.90 11.68
N HIS A 57 -10.23 23.82 11.04
CA HIS A 57 -10.30 24.00 9.59
C HIS A 57 -9.32 23.05 8.89
N VAL A 58 -9.84 21.95 8.34
CA VAL A 58 -9.05 20.95 7.62
C VAL A 58 -8.97 21.32 6.14
N THR A 59 -7.78 21.26 5.56
CA THR A 59 -7.57 21.49 4.13
C THR A 59 -6.57 20.49 3.56
N GLU A 60 -6.99 19.76 2.54
CA GLU A 60 -6.14 18.87 1.75
C GLU A 60 -5.38 19.66 0.68
N MET A 61 -4.07 19.49 0.62
CA MET A 61 -3.20 20.10 -0.39
C MET A 61 -2.89 19.13 -1.53
N GLN A 62 -2.15 19.58 -2.56
CA GLN A 62 -1.76 18.71 -3.68
C GLN A 62 -0.62 17.75 -3.37
N SER A 63 0.14 18.02 -2.31
CA SER A 63 1.28 17.24 -1.83
C SER A 63 1.68 17.72 -0.43
N GLU A 64 2.53 16.98 0.27
CA GLU A 64 3.11 17.39 1.54
C GLU A 64 3.95 18.67 1.44
N ALA A 65 4.59 18.92 0.30
CA ALA A 65 5.28 20.21 0.07
C ALA A 65 4.29 21.39 0.09
N GLY A 66 3.11 21.21 -0.51
CA GLY A 66 2.01 22.17 -0.45
C GLY A 66 1.44 22.32 0.96
N ALA A 67 1.24 21.21 1.67
CA ALA A 67 0.80 21.20 3.07
C ALA A 67 1.79 21.97 3.96
N ALA A 68 3.09 21.72 3.86
CA ALA A 68 4.10 22.43 4.65
C ALA A 68 4.14 23.94 4.35
N GLY A 69 3.94 24.34 3.08
CA GLY A 69 3.80 25.75 2.71
C GLY A 69 2.54 26.40 3.30
N ALA A 70 1.42 25.68 3.31
CA ALA A 70 0.18 26.13 3.92
C ALA A 70 0.30 26.23 5.45
N VAL A 71 0.96 25.27 6.11
CA VAL A 71 1.29 25.33 7.55
C VAL A 71 2.10 26.59 7.85
N HIS A 72 3.18 26.83 7.09
CA HIS A 72 4.01 28.01 7.24
C HIS A 72 3.21 29.32 7.07
N GLY A 73 2.41 29.44 6.01
CA GLY A 73 1.58 30.63 5.77
C GLY A 73 0.56 30.88 6.87
N SER A 74 -0.10 29.82 7.34
CA SER A 74 -1.12 29.87 8.40
C SER A 74 -0.53 30.28 9.75
N LEU A 75 0.62 29.70 10.14
CA LEU A 75 1.36 30.11 11.34
C LEU A 75 1.85 31.55 11.26
N ALA A 76 2.42 31.97 10.11
CA ALA A 76 2.88 33.34 9.93
C ALA A 76 1.74 34.38 10.00
N ALA A 77 0.50 33.95 9.70
CA ALA A 77 -0.72 34.76 9.80
C ALA A 77 -1.41 34.66 11.18
N GLY A 78 -0.86 33.92 12.14
CA GLY A 78 -1.29 33.92 13.54
C GLY A 78 -2.33 32.87 13.91
N ALA A 79 -2.52 31.82 13.10
CA ALA A 79 -3.36 30.68 13.44
C ALA A 79 -2.51 29.47 13.88
N LEU A 80 -2.87 28.83 15.00
CA LEU A 80 -2.19 27.62 15.47
C LEU A 80 -2.48 26.46 14.53
N THR A 81 -1.42 25.95 13.90
CA THR A 81 -1.54 25.06 12.74
C THR A 81 -0.73 23.79 12.92
N THR A 82 -1.36 22.65 12.62
CA THR A 82 -0.75 21.31 12.67
C THR A 82 -0.72 20.65 11.30
N THR A 83 0.07 19.58 11.18
CA THR A 83 0.01 18.65 10.04
C THR A 83 0.36 17.23 10.47
N PHE A 84 0.11 16.28 9.57
CA PHE A 84 0.30 14.85 9.80
C PHE A 84 1.00 14.25 8.58
N THR A 85 2.15 13.58 8.78
CA THR A 85 2.95 13.07 7.66
C THR A 85 3.83 11.88 8.08
N ALA A 86 4.58 11.31 7.14
CA ALA A 86 5.55 10.23 7.35
C ALA A 86 6.48 10.13 6.13
N SER A 87 7.65 9.49 6.27
CA SER A 87 8.50 9.03 5.15
C SER A 87 8.74 10.09 4.07
N GLN A 88 8.44 9.76 2.81
CA GLN A 88 8.59 10.64 1.64
C GLN A 88 7.87 11.98 1.84
N GLY A 89 6.69 11.94 2.47
CA GLY A 89 5.92 13.14 2.75
C GLY A 89 6.68 14.10 3.66
N LEU A 90 7.33 13.59 4.71
CA LEU A 90 8.16 14.39 5.60
C LEU A 90 9.38 14.99 4.88
N LEU A 91 10.00 14.24 3.95
CA LEU A 91 11.09 14.78 3.12
C LEU A 91 10.65 16.00 2.30
N LEU A 92 9.45 15.96 1.72
CA LEU A 92 8.88 17.08 0.97
C LEU A 92 8.58 18.30 1.86
N MET A 93 8.48 18.13 3.18
CA MET A 93 8.28 19.23 4.13
C MET A 93 9.59 19.89 4.59
N ILE A 94 10.76 19.26 4.38
CA ILE A 94 12.07 19.75 4.86
C ILE A 94 12.32 21.22 4.52
N PRO A 95 12.11 21.70 3.26
CA PRO A 95 12.38 23.10 2.93
C PRO A 95 11.58 24.10 3.76
N ASN A 96 10.32 23.78 4.07
CA ASN A 96 9.47 24.63 4.90
C ASN A 96 9.75 24.44 6.39
N LEU A 97 10.17 23.26 6.86
CA LEU A 97 10.60 23.08 8.25
C LEU A 97 11.73 24.04 8.64
N TYR A 98 12.72 24.25 7.76
CA TYR A 98 13.76 25.27 7.96
C TYR A 98 13.19 26.68 8.11
N LYS A 99 12.14 27.01 7.34
CA LYS A 99 11.49 28.33 7.37
C LYS A 99 10.66 28.52 8.64
N VAL A 100 9.85 27.53 8.99
CA VAL A 100 9.02 27.54 10.20
C VAL A 100 9.91 27.64 11.45
N ALA A 101 11.01 26.88 11.52
CA ALA A 101 11.96 26.95 12.62
C ALA A 101 12.76 28.27 12.63
N GLY A 102 13.24 28.72 11.47
CA GLY A 102 14.00 29.97 11.34
C GLY A 102 13.18 31.22 11.65
N GLU A 103 11.86 31.18 11.45
CA GLU A 103 10.93 32.26 11.78
C GLU A 103 10.28 32.12 13.16
N GLN A 104 10.73 31.13 13.96
CA GLN A 104 10.29 30.89 15.33
C GLN A 104 8.76 30.70 15.44
N LEU A 105 8.20 29.87 14.55
CA LEU A 105 6.77 29.62 14.46
C LEU A 105 6.38 28.33 15.22
N PRO A 106 5.33 28.35 16.06
CA PRO A 106 4.99 27.25 16.97
C PRO A 106 4.14 26.15 16.29
N GLY A 107 4.61 25.60 15.18
CA GLY A 107 3.92 24.51 14.46
C GLY A 107 4.23 23.13 15.05
N VAL A 108 3.26 22.22 15.04
CA VAL A 108 3.47 20.81 15.40
C VAL A 108 3.22 19.90 14.19
N PHE A 109 4.21 19.07 13.89
CA PHE A 109 4.21 18.11 12.78
C PHE A 109 4.15 16.73 13.42
N ASN A 110 2.98 16.09 13.36
CA ASN A 110 2.79 14.77 13.93
C ASN A 110 3.20 13.71 12.90
N VAL A 111 4.16 12.86 13.28
CA VAL A 111 4.81 11.92 12.37
C VAL A 111 4.68 10.49 12.87
N SER A 112 4.03 9.64 12.08
CA SER A 112 4.11 8.19 12.29
C SER A 112 5.34 7.65 11.55
N ALA A 113 6.49 7.69 12.23
CA ALA A 113 7.83 7.50 11.66
C ALA A 113 7.92 6.23 10.82
N ARG A 114 8.36 6.39 9.56
CA ARG A 114 8.31 5.37 8.51
C ARG A 114 9.59 5.36 7.68
N ALA A 115 9.98 4.15 7.26
CA ALA A 115 11.06 3.89 6.32
C ALA A 115 11.02 4.77 5.06
N LEU A 116 12.18 5.32 4.69
CA LEU A 116 12.40 5.95 3.39
C LEU A 116 12.60 4.91 2.28
N ALA A 117 12.03 5.18 1.10
CA ALA A 117 12.28 4.42 -0.11
C ALA A 117 13.76 4.56 -0.51
N SER A 118 14.46 3.43 -0.61
CA SER A 118 15.88 3.37 -0.98
C SER A 118 16.10 2.39 -2.14
N HIS A 119 16.48 1.14 -1.86
CA HIS A 119 16.47 0.05 -2.83
C HIS A 119 15.03 -0.43 -3.13
N ALA A 120 14.12 -0.23 -2.18
CA ALA A 120 12.71 -0.55 -2.29
C ALA A 120 11.87 0.41 -1.43
N LEU A 121 10.58 0.52 -1.75
CA LEU A 121 9.58 1.18 -0.92
C LEU A 121 9.27 0.32 0.32
N SER A 122 9.14 0.93 1.49
CA SER A 122 8.52 0.31 2.65
C SER A 122 7.48 1.25 3.25
N ILE A 123 6.29 0.72 3.57
CA ILE A 123 5.26 1.46 4.29
C ILE A 123 5.47 1.43 5.80
N PHE A 124 6.40 0.60 6.26
CA PHE A 124 6.54 0.21 7.66
C PHE A 124 7.48 1.12 8.46
N GLY A 125 7.39 1.01 9.79
CA GLY A 125 7.96 1.97 10.72
C GLY A 125 9.44 1.79 11.00
N ASP A 126 10.19 2.87 10.83
CA ASP A 126 11.53 3.11 11.37
C ASP A 126 11.78 4.64 11.44
N HIS A 127 12.95 5.08 11.89
CA HIS A 127 13.24 6.50 12.15
C HIS A 127 14.01 7.19 11.01
N SER A 128 14.15 6.56 9.84
CA SER A 128 14.93 7.13 8.73
C SER A 128 14.39 8.48 8.24
N ASP A 129 13.08 8.70 8.30
CA ASP A 129 12.43 9.94 7.93
C ASP A 129 12.66 11.07 8.93
N VAL A 130 12.41 10.83 10.22
CA VAL A 130 12.61 11.83 11.27
C VAL A 130 14.10 12.20 11.40
N TYR A 131 15.02 11.25 11.25
CA TYR A 131 16.45 11.54 11.25
C TYR A 131 16.91 12.34 10.03
N ALA A 132 16.22 12.27 8.90
CA ALA A 132 16.48 13.14 7.74
C ALA A 132 16.09 14.61 8.00
N CYS A 133 15.33 14.89 9.06
CA CYS A 133 14.92 16.23 9.48
C CYS A 133 15.68 16.79 10.69
N ARG A 134 16.60 16.03 11.30
CA ARG A 134 17.26 16.38 12.58
C ARG A 134 18.02 17.71 12.58
N GLN A 135 18.36 18.22 11.39
CA GLN A 135 19.11 19.44 11.16
C GLN A 135 18.25 20.66 10.79
N THR A 136 16.93 20.49 10.67
CA THR A 136 16.01 21.55 10.21
C THR A 136 15.83 22.67 11.22
N GLY A 137 16.13 22.41 12.49
CA GLY A 137 15.84 23.31 13.62
C GLY A 137 14.52 23.00 14.32
N ALA A 138 13.71 22.06 13.82
CA ALA A 138 12.57 21.57 14.61
C ALA A 138 13.05 20.80 15.86
N ALA A 139 12.34 21.00 16.97
CA ALA A 139 12.45 20.10 18.12
C ALA A 139 11.87 18.74 17.75
N MET A 140 12.31 17.67 18.42
CA MET A 140 11.90 16.30 18.12
C MET A 140 11.56 15.58 19.41
N LEU A 141 10.29 15.25 19.58
CA LEU A 141 9.75 14.54 20.74
C LEU A 141 9.26 13.16 20.31
N CYS A 142 9.81 12.11 20.93
CA CYS A 142 9.47 10.72 20.66
C CYS A 142 8.56 10.14 21.76
N GLU A 143 7.55 9.37 21.34
CA GLU A 143 6.59 8.71 22.22
C GLU A 143 6.67 7.18 22.01
N SER A 144 6.83 6.38 23.09
CA SER A 144 7.10 4.93 22.99
C SER A 144 5.85 4.05 22.96
N SER A 145 4.68 4.55 23.33
CA SER A 145 3.46 3.75 23.43
C SER A 145 2.23 4.57 23.08
N VAL A 146 1.08 3.92 22.90
CA VAL A 146 -0.19 4.60 22.62
C VAL A 146 -0.58 5.53 23.79
N GLN A 147 -0.28 5.14 25.04
CA GLN A 147 -0.50 5.98 26.21
C GLN A 147 0.45 7.17 26.22
N GLU A 148 1.75 6.98 25.91
CA GLU A 148 2.70 8.09 25.82
C GLU A 148 2.30 9.07 24.72
N VAL A 149 1.74 8.59 23.59
CA VAL A 149 1.19 9.47 22.55
C VAL A 149 0.10 10.38 23.10
N MET A 150 -0.84 9.81 23.86
CA MET A 150 -1.89 10.62 24.52
C MET A 150 -1.28 11.60 25.53
N ASP A 151 -0.30 11.16 26.33
CA ASP A 151 0.22 11.94 27.45
C ASP A 151 1.18 13.07 27.03
N LEU A 152 1.99 12.86 25.98
CA LEU A 152 3.10 13.74 25.60
C LEU A 152 2.82 14.62 24.37
N THR A 153 1.83 14.30 23.54
CA THR A 153 1.37 15.23 22.49
C THR A 153 1.02 16.63 23.03
N PRO A 154 0.39 16.83 24.22
CA PRO A 154 0.17 18.19 24.72
C PRO A 154 1.47 18.91 25.09
N VAL A 155 2.52 18.18 25.49
CA VAL A 155 3.85 18.75 25.74
C VAL A 155 4.41 19.35 24.46
N ALA A 156 4.32 18.65 23.32
CA ALA A 156 4.79 19.17 22.03
C ALA A 156 4.06 20.47 21.64
N HIS A 157 2.72 20.51 21.74
CA HIS A 157 1.94 21.71 21.41
C HIS A 157 2.23 22.89 22.32
N CYS A 158 2.25 22.67 23.63
CA CYS A 158 2.45 23.75 24.58
C CYS A 158 3.88 24.26 24.59
N ALA A 159 4.87 23.36 24.49
CA ALA A 159 6.29 23.74 24.42
C ALA A 159 6.64 24.41 23.09
N ALA A 160 6.01 24.01 21.96
CA ALA A 160 6.20 24.70 20.69
C ALA A 160 5.79 26.18 20.79
N LEU A 161 4.65 26.42 21.45
CA LEU A 161 4.10 27.75 21.65
C LEU A 161 4.96 28.61 22.59
N GLU A 162 5.26 28.12 23.79
CA GLU A 162 6.04 28.88 24.78
C GLU A 162 7.51 29.05 24.34
N GLY A 163 8.09 28.02 23.73
CA GLY A 163 9.47 28.02 23.24
C GLY A 163 9.68 28.70 21.89
N LYS A 164 8.61 28.94 21.13
CA LYS A 164 8.63 29.52 19.77
C LYS A 164 9.46 28.70 18.78
N ILE A 165 9.50 27.40 18.95
CA ILE A 165 10.22 26.46 18.08
C ILE A 165 9.23 25.38 17.64
N PRO A 166 9.17 25.01 16.34
CA PRO A 166 8.26 23.97 15.89
C PRO A 166 8.70 22.58 16.38
N PHE A 167 7.76 21.67 16.52
CA PHE A 167 8.00 20.29 16.95
C PHE A 167 7.69 19.30 15.83
N ILE A 168 8.57 18.33 15.63
CA ILE A 168 8.26 17.02 15.07
C ILE A 168 7.91 16.13 16.26
N ASN A 169 6.61 15.89 16.45
CA ASN A 169 6.10 14.96 17.45
C ASN A 169 5.94 13.58 16.78
N PHE A 170 6.64 12.56 17.23
CA PHE A 170 6.70 11.31 16.49
C PHE A 170 6.64 10.04 17.33
N PHE A 171 6.12 9.00 16.68
CA PHE A 171 5.96 7.66 17.22
C PHE A 171 6.04 6.63 16.08
N ASP A 172 6.32 5.38 16.42
CA ASP A 172 6.68 4.38 15.42
C ASP A 172 5.50 4.01 14.50
N GLY A 173 5.71 4.15 13.20
CA GLY A 173 4.77 3.78 12.14
C GLY A 173 4.39 2.30 12.24
N PHE A 174 3.10 2.00 12.08
CA PHE A 174 2.44 0.75 12.44
C PHE A 174 2.56 0.33 13.92
N ARG A 175 3.78 0.12 14.42
CA ARG A 175 4.06 -0.49 15.73
C ARG A 175 3.43 0.25 16.91
N THR A 176 3.33 1.59 16.83
CA THR A 176 2.58 2.41 17.78
C THR A 176 1.36 3.05 17.12
N SER A 177 1.52 3.60 15.92
CA SER A 177 0.43 4.32 15.24
C SER A 177 -0.84 3.48 14.97
N HIS A 178 -0.71 2.16 14.77
CA HIS A 178 -1.80 1.23 14.46
C HIS A 178 -1.98 0.14 15.53
N GLU A 179 -1.14 0.13 16.56
CA GLU A 179 -1.39 -0.71 17.72
C GLU A 179 -2.57 -0.12 18.49
N ILE A 180 -3.60 -0.92 18.70
CA ILE A 180 -4.75 -0.52 19.50
C ILE A 180 -4.45 -0.90 20.94
N GLN A 181 -4.55 0.06 21.87
CA GLN A 181 -4.48 -0.17 23.30
C GLN A 181 -5.68 0.45 24.01
N LYS A 182 -6.07 -0.13 25.15
CA LYS A 182 -6.93 0.54 26.13
C LYS A 182 -6.08 1.51 26.94
N ILE A 183 -6.31 2.81 26.77
CA ILE A 183 -5.55 3.89 27.38
C ILE A 183 -6.46 4.83 28.17
N GLU A 184 -5.86 5.63 29.04
CA GLU A 184 -6.48 6.80 29.64
C GLU A 184 -6.42 8.00 28.69
N THR A 185 -7.50 8.77 28.59
CA THR A 185 -7.62 9.90 27.64
C THR A 185 -7.72 11.24 28.35
N TRP A 186 -7.17 12.29 27.74
CA TRP A 186 -7.41 13.67 28.16
C TRP A 186 -8.82 14.17 27.83
N ASP A 187 -9.42 14.89 28.77
CA ASP A 187 -10.56 15.77 28.49
C ASP A 187 -10.04 17.14 27.98
N TYR A 188 -10.82 17.85 27.17
CA TYR A 188 -10.34 19.10 26.53
C TYR A 188 -10.22 20.24 27.53
N GLU A 189 -11.01 20.23 28.60
CA GLU A 189 -10.85 21.14 29.73
C GLU A 189 -9.48 20.95 30.40
N ASP A 190 -9.04 19.69 30.56
CA ASP A 190 -7.73 19.41 31.14
C ASP A 190 -6.59 19.89 30.25
N LEU A 191 -6.75 19.77 28.94
CA LEU A 191 -5.80 20.27 27.93
C LEU A 191 -5.77 21.80 27.89
N GLU A 192 -6.91 22.47 28.06
CA GLU A 192 -7.00 23.92 28.15
C GLU A 192 -6.23 24.47 29.37
N ASP A 193 -6.26 23.76 30.50
CA ASP A 193 -5.50 24.15 31.71
C ASP A 193 -3.98 24.08 31.51
N LEU A 194 -3.49 23.24 30.59
CA LEU A 194 -2.06 23.06 30.37
C LEU A 194 -1.44 24.23 29.57
N VAL A 195 -2.19 24.80 28.62
CA VAL A 195 -1.63 25.79 27.68
C VAL A 195 -1.43 27.16 28.31
N ASN A 196 -0.34 27.84 27.94
CA ASN A 196 -0.07 29.21 28.36
C ASN A 196 -0.83 30.19 27.46
N LYS A 197 -1.92 30.78 27.97
CA LYS A 197 -2.78 31.71 27.20
C LYS A 197 -2.04 33.00 26.80
N ASP A 198 -1.12 33.48 27.63
CA ASP A 198 -0.32 34.68 27.31
C ASP A 198 0.62 34.42 26.12
N ALA A 199 1.14 33.19 25.99
CA ALA A 199 1.96 32.80 24.83
C ALA A 199 1.14 32.75 23.52
N ILE A 200 -0.15 32.42 23.58
CA ILE A 200 -1.06 32.51 22.42
C ILE A 200 -1.22 33.97 21.98
N ASP A 201 -1.46 34.86 22.95
CA ASP A 201 -1.61 36.29 22.69
C ASP A 201 -0.32 36.89 22.12
N GLU A 202 0.85 36.48 22.64
CA GLU A 202 2.14 36.88 22.11
C GLU A 202 2.36 36.39 20.67
N PHE A 203 2.05 35.12 20.38
CA PHE A 203 2.14 34.57 19.02
C PHE A 203 1.28 35.37 18.03
N ARG A 204 0.03 35.67 18.41
CA ARG A 204 -0.89 36.46 17.59
C ARG A 204 -0.43 37.90 17.40
N ALA A 205 0.12 38.54 18.43
CA ALA A 205 0.66 39.89 18.34
C ALA A 205 1.88 39.99 17.40
N HIS A 206 2.67 38.91 17.28
CA HIS A 206 3.81 38.84 16.36
C HIS A 206 3.43 38.49 14.92
N ALA A 207 2.21 38.03 14.65
CA ALA A 207 1.78 37.59 13.32
C ALA A 207 1.79 38.70 12.26
N LEU A 208 1.86 38.30 10.98
CA LEU A 208 1.72 39.22 9.86
C LEU A 208 0.31 39.81 9.83
N ASN A 209 0.21 41.13 9.98
CA ASN A 209 -1.07 41.85 9.94
C ASN A 209 -0.89 43.24 9.29
N PRO A 210 -1.75 43.67 8.36
CA PRO A 210 -1.68 45.01 7.76
C PRO A 210 -1.82 46.17 8.75
N ASN A 211 -2.39 45.93 9.93
CA ASN A 211 -2.53 46.96 10.98
C ASN A 211 -1.25 47.18 11.78
N HIS A 212 -0.30 46.24 11.74
CA HIS A 212 1.03 46.34 12.33
C HIS A 212 2.04 45.55 11.46
N PRO A 213 2.27 46.01 10.22
CA PRO A 213 2.98 45.22 9.22
C PRO A 213 4.46 45.06 9.57
N CYS A 214 5.00 43.87 9.29
CA CYS A 214 6.44 43.60 9.28
C CYS A 214 6.84 42.84 8.01
N GLN A 215 8.14 42.74 7.75
CA GLN A 215 8.68 41.97 6.63
C GLN A 215 9.42 40.75 7.17
N ARG A 216 9.22 39.58 6.55
CA ARG A 216 9.87 38.31 6.89
C ARG A 216 10.41 37.62 5.63
N GLY A 217 11.39 36.74 5.80
CA GLY A 217 11.99 36.02 4.67
C GLY A 217 12.80 36.89 3.71
N SER A 218 13.53 37.88 4.22
CA SER A 218 14.39 38.72 3.39
C SER A 218 15.57 37.94 2.80
N ALA A 219 16.12 38.46 1.70
CA ALA A 219 17.43 38.04 1.20
C ALA A 219 18.52 38.80 1.96
N GLN A 220 19.49 38.08 2.53
CA GLN A 220 20.57 38.67 3.31
C GLN A 220 21.93 38.36 2.68
N ASN A 221 22.84 39.33 2.74
CA ASN A 221 24.22 39.19 2.30
C ASN A 221 25.09 38.53 3.39
N PRO A 222 26.34 38.12 3.07
CA PRO A 222 27.26 37.52 4.05
C PRO A 222 27.64 38.43 5.23
N ASP A 223 27.41 39.74 5.13
CA ASP A 223 27.74 40.73 6.16
C ASP A 223 26.86 40.65 7.42
N ILE A 224 25.64 40.09 7.32
CA ILE A 224 24.71 39.95 8.45
C ILE A 224 24.08 38.56 8.60
N PHE A 225 24.08 37.71 7.56
CA PHE A 225 23.36 36.42 7.59
C PHE A 225 23.80 35.54 8.75
N PHE A 226 25.11 35.41 8.99
CA PHE A 226 25.62 34.54 10.04
C PHE A 226 25.20 35.06 11.43
N GLN A 227 25.36 36.35 11.69
CA GLN A 227 24.96 36.98 12.95
C GLN A 227 23.45 36.82 13.20
N ALA A 228 22.62 37.01 12.17
CA ALA A 228 21.18 36.83 12.27
C ALA A 228 20.80 35.36 12.50
N ARG A 229 21.52 34.40 11.90
CA ARG A 229 21.26 32.97 12.07
C ARG A 229 21.57 32.47 13.49
N GLU A 230 22.60 33.01 14.13
CA GLU A 230 22.98 32.69 15.52
C GLU A 230 22.09 33.38 16.57
N ALA A 231 21.33 34.41 16.17
CA ALA A 231 20.46 35.14 17.11
C ALA A 231 19.32 34.29 17.68
N CYS A 232 19.03 33.12 17.10
CA CYS A 232 18.03 32.20 17.64
C CYS A 232 18.51 31.35 18.83
N ASN A 233 19.82 31.30 19.10
CA ASN A 233 20.40 30.36 20.08
C ASN A 233 19.72 30.40 21.47
N PRO A 234 19.39 31.57 22.06
CA PRO A 234 18.74 31.61 23.37
C PRO A 234 17.41 30.85 23.45
N TYR A 235 16.67 30.74 22.35
CA TYR A 235 15.41 30.01 22.29
C TYR A 235 15.65 28.50 22.32
N TYR A 236 16.66 28.01 21.60
CA TYR A 236 17.05 26.61 21.61
C TYR A 236 17.70 26.18 22.93
N ASP A 237 18.51 27.05 23.53
CA ASP A 237 19.14 26.81 24.84
C ASP A 237 18.09 26.69 25.96
N ALA A 238 17.02 27.49 25.89
CA ALA A 238 15.93 27.47 26.87
C ALA A 238 14.94 26.29 26.68
N LEU A 239 14.80 25.78 25.46
CA LEU A 239 13.75 24.83 25.10
C LEU A 239 13.74 23.53 25.92
N PRO A 240 14.87 22.87 26.25
CA PRO A 240 14.85 21.67 27.10
C PRO A 240 14.17 21.89 28.46
N ALA A 241 14.38 23.05 29.09
CA ALA A 241 13.75 23.37 30.37
C ALA A 241 12.24 23.64 30.22
N ILE A 242 11.83 24.26 29.10
CA ILE A 242 10.41 24.48 28.77
C ILE A 242 9.70 23.13 28.57
N VAL A 243 10.31 22.21 27.81
CA VAL A 243 9.77 20.86 27.60
C VAL A 243 9.66 20.12 28.93
N GLN A 244 10.70 20.14 29.76
CA GLN A 244 10.65 19.49 31.07
C GLN A 244 9.54 20.09 31.96
N ASN A 245 9.37 21.41 31.97
CA ASN A 245 8.30 22.06 32.72
C ASN A 245 6.90 21.58 32.27
N TYR A 246 6.68 21.39 30.98
CA TYR A 246 5.40 20.84 30.48
C TYR A 246 5.24 19.35 30.78
N MET A 247 6.31 18.56 30.75
CA MET A 247 6.29 17.19 31.27
C MET A 247 5.94 17.16 32.76
N ASP A 248 6.50 18.08 33.56
CA ASP A 248 6.23 18.18 35.00
C ASP A 248 4.76 18.55 35.27
N LYS A 249 4.17 19.44 34.48
CA LYS A 249 2.72 19.74 34.55
C LYS A 249 1.85 18.53 34.23
N VAL A 250 2.23 17.75 33.22
CA VAL A 250 1.57 16.47 32.92
C VAL A 250 1.72 15.52 34.11
N ASN A 251 2.94 15.34 34.62
CA ASN A 251 3.25 14.50 35.77
C ASN A 251 2.43 14.85 37.01
N GLU A 252 2.30 16.14 37.34
CA GLU A 252 1.48 16.61 38.45
C GLU A 252 0.00 16.24 38.26
N LYS A 253 -0.51 16.33 37.02
CA LYS A 253 -1.93 16.10 36.73
C LYS A 253 -2.30 14.62 36.71
N ILE A 254 -1.43 13.75 36.21
CA ILE A 254 -1.73 12.32 36.00
C ILE A 254 -0.87 11.34 36.80
N GLY A 255 0.06 11.83 37.63
CA GLY A 255 0.87 11.00 38.52
C GLY A 255 1.98 10.20 37.81
N THR A 256 2.46 10.70 36.68
CA THR A 256 3.60 10.13 35.93
C THR A 256 4.92 10.80 36.32
N ASP A 257 6.04 10.38 35.73
CA ASP A 257 7.37 10.99 35.92
C ASP A 257 8.09 11.20 34.57
N TYR A 258 7.41 11.66 33.53
CA TYR A 258 8.05 11.94 32.23
C TYR A 258 9.20 12.95 32.37
N LYS A 259 10.33 12.64 31.72
CA LYS A 259 11.53 13.47 31.65
C LYS A 259 12.06 13.49 30.23
N LEU A 260 12.96 14.42 29.93
CA LEU A 260 13.65 14.46 28.62
C LEU A 260 14.31 13.10 28.29
N PHE A 261 14.89 12.48 29.33
CA PHE A 261 15.43 11.14 29.36
C PHE A 261 14.97 10.48 30.67
N ASN A 262 14.28 9.34 30.60
CA ASN A 262 13.99 8.54 31.80
C ASN A 262 14.77 7.25 31.78
N TYR A 263 15.30 6.93 32.95
CA TYR A 263 15.87 5.64 33.28
C TYR A 263 14.80 4.67 33.79
N TYR A 264 14.96 3.40 33.46
CA TYR A 264 14.25 2.28 34.06
C TYR A 264 15.20 1.09 34.20
N GLY A 265 15.17 0.40 35.35
CA GLY A 265 15.96 -0.81 35.61
C GLY A 265 16.59 -0.80 37.00
N ALA A 266 17.60 -1.64 37.19
CA ALA A 266 18.28 -1.77 38.48
C ALA A 266 18.95 -0.45 38.89
N GLU A 267 18.82 -0.02 40.15
CA GLU A 267 19.50 1.19 40.64
C GLU A 267 21.04 1.10 40.52
N ASP A 268 21.57 -0.12 40.56
CA ASP A 268 22.99 -0.44 40.42
C ASP A 268 23.33 -1.13 39.09
N ALA A 269 22.59 -0.82 38.01
CA ALA A 269 22.82 -1.38 36.69
C ALA A 269 24.27 -1.22 36.20
N GLU A 270 24.82 -2.25 35.58
CA GLU A 270 26.17 -2.26 35.01
C GLU A 270 26.16 -2.15 33.48
N HIS A 271 25.06 -2.53 32.83
CA HIS A 271 24.85 -2.37 31.38
C HIS A 271 23.54 -1.65 31.11
N VAL A 272 23.61 -0.51 30.41
CA VAL A 272 22.44 0.28 30.03
C VAL A 272 22.26 0.33 28.52
N ILE A 273 21.02 0.15 28.06
CA ILE A 273 20.62 0.45 26.68
C ILE A 273 20.13 1.90 26.59
N VAL A 274 20.53 2.64 25.56
CA VAL A 274 19.91 3.94 25.19
C VAL A 274 19.13 3.72 23.91
N ALA A 275 17.81 3.98 23.95
CA ALA A 275 16.92 3.72 22.83
C ALA A 275 15.77 4.73 22.76
N MET A 276 15.05 4.72 21.64
CA MET A 276 13.96 5.63 21.35
C MET A 276 12.80 4.89 20.68
N GLY A 277 11.56 5.35 20.89
CA GLY A 277 10.37 4.75 20.29
C GLY A 277 9.94 3.44 20.95
N SER A 278 9.15 2.65 20.23
CA SER A 278 8.36 1.54 20.80
C SER A 278 9.16 0.41 21.39
N VAL A 279 10.42 0.27 21.01
CA VAL A 279 11.32 -0.76 21.54
C VAL A 279 11.54 -0.59 23.04
N CYS A 280 11.40 0.63 23.56
CA CYS A 280 11.65 0.90 24.97
C CYS A 280 10.70 0.16 25.91
N ASP A 281 9.47 -0.11 25.47
CA ASP A 281 8.50 -0.90 26.23
C ASP A 281 8.83 -2.40 26.20
N THR A 282 9.30 -2.91 25.05
CA THR A 282 9.84 -4.29 24.95
C THR A 282 11.10 -4.45 25.82
N ILE A 283 11.99 -3.44 25.83
CA ILE A 283 13.20 -3.46 26.67
C ILE A 283 12.82 -3.43 28.15
N GLU A 284 11.86 -2.61 28.55
CA GLU A 284 11.37 -2.55 29.94
C GLU A 284 10.80 -3.90 30.39
N GLU A 285 9.95 -4.53 29.58
CA GLU A 285 9.42 -5.87 29.86
C GLU A 285 10.54 -6.93 29.95
N THR A 286 11.58 -6.81 29.12
CA THR A 286 12.75 -7.71 29.16
C THR A 286 13.61 -7.48 30.40
N ILE A 287 13.76 -6.22 30.84
CA ILE A 287 14.48 -5.88 32.07
C ILE A 287 13.80 -6.51 33.29
N ASP A 288 12.46 -6.46 33.37
CA ASP A 288 11.71 -7.12 34.45
C ASP A 288 12.05 -8.62 34.56
N TYR A 289 12.11 -9.30 33.41
CA TYR A 289 12.52 -10.70 33.32
C TYR A 289 13.97 -10.92 33.78
N LEU A 290 14.92 -10.11 33.31
CA LEU A 290 16.34 -10.23 33.64
C LEU A 290 16.67 -9.87 35.09
N MET A 291 16.02 -8.85 35.65
CA MET A 291 16.17 -8.47 37.06
C MET A 291 15.61 -9.55 37.99
N ALA A 292 14.53 -10.23 37.62
CA ALA A 292 14.03 -11.39 38.35
C ALA A 292 15.06 -12.54 38.37
N ALA A 293 15.94 -12.63 37.36
CA ALA A 293 17.09 -13.53 37.31
C ALA A 293 18.35 -12.98 38.02
N GLY A 294 18.29 -11.76 38.58
CA GLY A 294 19.38 -11.11 39.32
C GLY A 294 20.36 -10.32 38.46
N GLU A 295 20.06 -10.09 37.18
CA GLU A 295 20.91 -9.28 36.29
C GLU A 295 20.77 -7.77 36.55
N LYS A 296 21.88 -7.05 36.37
CA LYS A 296 22.00 -5.61 36.65
C LYS A 296 21.94 -4.80 35.37
N VAL A 297 20.73 -4.68 34.83
CA VAL A 297 20.48 -4.05 33.52
C VAL A 297 19.50 -2.89 33.63
N GLY A 298 19.55 -1.98 32.66
CA GLY A 298 18.63 -0.85 32.60
C GLY A 298 18.53 -0.22 31.21
N VAL A 299 17.59 0.69 31.04
CA VAL A 299 17.35 1.45 29.80
C VAL A 299 17.19 2.93 30.10
N VAL A 300 17.80 3.78 29.27
CA VAL A 300 17.47 5.20 29.18
C VAL A 300 16.62 5.38 27.93
N LYS A 301 15.34 5.69 28.10
CA LYS A 301 14.45 6.02 26.97
C LYS A 301 14.59 7.51 26.62
N VAL A 302 14.83 7.81 25.36
CA VAL A 302 14.96 9.18 24.85
C VAL A 302 13.59 9.71 24.46
N ARG A 303 13.13 10.80 25.09
CA ARG A 303 11.88 11.48 24.73
C ARG A 303 12.21 12.69 23.87
N LEU A 304 12.92 13.67 24.43
CA LEU A 304 13.35 14.84 23.68
C LEU A 304 14.68 14.54 22.98
N TYR A 305 14.62 14.15 21.71
CA TYR A 305 15.81 13.91 20.89
C TYR A 305 16.46 15.21 20.41
N ARG A 306 15.65 16.24 20.11
CA ARG A 306 16.13 17.58 19.76
C ARG A 306 15.33 18.66 20.48
N PRO A 307 15.98 19.70 21.06
CA PRO A 307 17.43 19.81 21.30
C PRO A 307 17.94 18.73 22.25
N PHE A 308 19.14 18.19 21.97
CA PHE A 308 19.71 17.09 22.74
C PHE A 308 20.36 17.61 24.03
N SER A 309 19.73 17.39 25.19
CA SER A 309 20.29 17.81 26.47
C SER A 309 21.28 16.79 27.02
N ALA A 310 22.58 17.04 26.82
CA ALA A 310 23.65 16.18 27.34
C ALA A 310 23.58 16.03 28.87
N GLU A 311 23.28 17.12 29.59
CA GLU A 311 23.14 17.09 31.05
C GLU A 311 22.01 16.17 31.50
N ALA A 312 20.84 16.25 30.86
CA ALA A 312 19.70 15.38 31.20
C ALA A 312 20.00 13.90 30.93
N LEU A 313 20.71 13.58 29.84
CA LEU A 313 21.19 12.22 29.58
C LEU A 313 22.14 11.73 30.69
N ILE A 314 23.17 12.52 31.03
CA ILE A 314 24.17 12.15 32.05
C ILE A 314 23.49 11.91 33.40
N ASN A 315 22.49 12.72 33.75
CA ASN A 315 21.74 12.58 34.99
C ASN A 315 20.82 11.34 35.02
N ALA A 316 20.41 10.83 33.86
CA ALA A 316 19.60 9.61 33.76
C ALA A 316 20.44 8.33 33.86
N ILE A 317 21.73 8.36 33.56
CA ILE A 317 22.58 7.16 33.59
C ILE A 317 23.07 6.89 35.04
N PRO A 318 22.87 5.69 35.60
CA PRO A 318 23.39 5.33 36.92
C PRO A 318 24.93 5.35 36.99
N ASP A 319 25.48 5.69 38.15
CA ASP A 319 26.93 5.78 38.38
C ASP A 319 27.67 4.42 38.24
N SER A 320 26.95 3.32 38.42
CA SER A 320 27.47 1.95 38.35
C SER A 320 27.71 1.43 36.92
N VAL A 321 27.28 2.17 35.90
CA VAL A 321 27.31 1.71 34.51
C VAL A 321 28.73 1.50 34.02
N LYS A 322 28.98 0.32 33.46
CA LYS A 322 30.27 -0.12 32.89
C LYS A 322 30.21 -0.35 31.39
N LYS A 323 29.01 -0.40 30.79
CA LYS A 323 28.80 -0.53 29.35
C LYS A 323 27.50 0.15 28.93
N ILE A 324 27.52 0.79 27.76
CA ILE A 324 26.33 1.36 27.13
C ILE A 324 26.15 0.75 25.73
N SER A 325 24.93 0.34 25.40
CA SER A 325 24.54 -0.03 24.03
C SER A 325 23.51 0.95 23.52
N VAL A 326 23.78 1.61 22.39
CA VAL A 326 22.83 2.54 21.76
C VAL A 326 22.14 1.84 20.60
N LEU A 327 20.81 1.85 20.61
CA LEU A 327 19.97 1.24 19.57
C LEU A 327 19.34 2.30 18.69
N ASP A 328 19.67 2.28 17.40
CA ASP A 328 19.15 3.18 16.39
C ASP A 328 18.19 2.43 15.44
N ARG A 329 16.99 2.98 15.25
CA ARG A 329 15.99 2.44 14.32
C ARG A 329 16.16 3.02 12.91
N THR A 330 17.39 3.03 12.39
CA THR A 330 17.71 3.58 11.06
C THR A 330 18.99 2.97 10.51
N LYS A 331 19.35 3.35 9.27
CA LYS A 331 20.67 3.10 8.69
C LYS A 331 21.10 4.33 7.88
N GLU A 332 22.29 4.86 8.19
CA GLU A 332 22.97 5.86 7.36
C GLU A 332 24.17 5.21 6.66
N PRO A 333 24.04 4.73 5.40
CA PRO A 333 25.12 4.05 4.71
C PRO A 333 26.37 4.93 4.59
N GLY A 334 27.52 4.43 5.09
CA GLY A 334 28.80 5.13 5.05
C GLY A 334 29.07 6.09 6.22
N ALA A 335 28.11 6.29 7.13
CA ALA A 335 28.32 7.09 8.33
C ALA A 335 29.27 6.40 9.35
N LEU A 336 29.90 7.18 10.22
CA LEU A 336 30.75 6.65 11.31
C LEU A 336 29.96 5.82 12.33
N GLY A 337 28.69 6.17 12.50
CA GLY A 337 27.67 5.46 13.29
C GLY A 337 26.32 6.16 13.10
N GLU A 338 25.27 5.58 13.64
CA GLU A 338 23.91 6.08 13.51
C GLU A 338 23.66 7.33 14.40
N PRO A 339 22.60 8.13 14.12
CA PRO A 339 22.45 9.45 14.73
C PRO A 339 22.39 9.47 16.26
N LEU A 340 21.58 8.61 16.89
CA LEU A 340 21.48 8.60 18.36
C LEU A 340 22.80 8.15 18.99
N TYR A 341 23.46 7.14 18.41
CA TYR A 341 24.80 6.75 18.84
C TYR A 341 25.79 7.91 18.79
N LEU A 342 25.84 8.68 17.70
CA LEU A 342 26.76 9.80 17.56
C LEU A 342 26.49 10.91 18.60
N ASP A 343 25.22 11.19 18.90
CA ASP A 343 24.85 12.17 19.92
C ASP A 343 25.23 11.71 21.33
N VAL A 344 25.02 10.43 21.65
CA VAL A 344 25.42 9.84 22.94
C VAL A 344 26.94 9.90 23.11
N VAL A 345 27.71 9.52 22.09
CA VAL A 345 29.18 9.64 22.11
C VAL A 345 29.62 11.08 22.36
N ALA A 346 29.02 12.04 21.66
CA ALA A 346 29.35 13.45 21.84
C ALA A 346 28.97 13.97 23.24
N ALA A 347 27.79 13.59 23.75
CA ALA A 347 27.28 14.04 25.04
C ALA A 347 28.08 13.49 26.24
N LEU A 348 28.60 12.27 26.14
CA LEU A 348 29.38 11.65 27.22
C LEU A 348 30.85 12.06 27.22
N LYS A 349 31.33 12.73 26.17
CA LYS A 349 32.73 13.14 26.03
C LYS A 349 33.15 14.08 27.18
N GLY A 350 34.21 13.70 27.89
CA GLY A 350 34.76 14.49 29.02
C GLY A 350 33.92 14.42 30.30
N THR A 351 32.93 13.55 30.37
CA THR A 351 32.09 13.30 31.56
C THR A 351 32.64 12.13 32.38
N LYS A 352 31.98 11.80 33.50
CA LYS A 352 32.29 10.59 34.30
C LYS A 352 32.12 9.27 33.50
N PHE A 353 31.38 9.31 32.40
CA PHE A 353 31.16 8.16 31.52
C PHE A 353 32.07 8.14 30.28
N ASP A 354 33.01 9.07 30.12
CA ASP A 354 33.89 9.17 28.92
C ASP A 354 34.67 7.88 28.62
N ALA A 355 34.99 7.10 29.65
CA ALA A 355 35.72 5.84 29.54
C ALA A 355 34.82 4.59 29.45
N VAL A 356 33.50 4.74 29.58
CA VAL A 356 32.54 3.63 29.46
C VAL A 356 32.47 3.22 27.98
N PRO A 357 32.69 1.94 27.63
CA PRO A 357 32.51 1.46 26.26
C PRO A 357 31.08 1.67 25.76
N ILE A 358 30.95 2.27 24.58
CA ILE A 358 29.66 2.54 23.92
C ILE A 358 29.58 1.71 22.64
N TYR A 359 28.58 0.84 22.58
CA TYR A 359 28.28 -0.03 21.45
C TYR A 359 27.15 0.59 20.62
N THR A 360 27.10 0.28 19.33
CA THR A 360 26.04 0.75 18.41
C THR A 360 25.36 -0.42 17.71
N GLY A 361 24.03 -0.45 17.81
CA GLY A 361 23.18 -1.48 17.24
C GLY A 361 22.08 -0.89 16.37
N ARG A 362 21.79 -1.54 15.24
CA ARG A 362 20.59 -1.23 14.45
C ARG A 362 19.52 -2.29 14.65
N TYR A 363 18.27 -1.86 14.67
CA TYR A 363 17.11 -2.73 14.84
C TYR A 363 15.88 -2.20 14.09
N GLY A 364 14.87 -3.05 13.89
CA GLY A 364 13.51 -2.58 13.60
C GLY A 364 13.28 -1.83 12.28
N LEU A 365 14.25 -1.83 11.34
CA LEU A 365 14.11 -1.21 10.02
C LEU A 365 12.90 -1.81 9.28
N GLY A 366 12.05 -0.95 8.70
CA GLY A 366 10.82 -1.37 8.03
C GLY A 366 9.92 -2.27 8.90
N SER A 367 9.73 -1.95 10.18
CA SER A 367 9.00 -2.75 11.18
C SER A 367 9.49 -4.19 11.36
N LYS A 368 10.78 -4.48 11.17
CA LYS A 368 11.35 -5.78 11.57
C LYS A 368 11.02 -6.06 13.05
N ASP A 369 10.41 -7.21 13.32
CA ASP A 369 9.98 -7.57 14.68
C ASP A 369 11.18 -7.67 15.62
N THR A 370 11.11 -6.94 16.73
CA THR A 370 12.18 -6.83 17.72
C THR A 370 11.70 -7.45 19.02
N THR A 371 12.23 -8.61 19.37
CA THR A 371 11.68 -9.46 20.44
C THR A 371 12.52 -9.39 21.73
N PRO A 372 11.96 -9.82 22.88
CA PRO A 372 12.71 -9.91 24.13
C PRO A 372 14.01 -10.71 24.03
N ALA A 373 14.00 -11.85 23.33
CA ALA A 373 15.21 -12.67 23.11
C ALA A 373 16.32 -11.90 22.38
N GLN A 374 15.96 -11.02 21.44
CA GLN A 374 16.93 -10.17 20.76
C GLN A 374 17.49 -9.09 21.69
N ILE A 375 16.67 -8.54 22.60
CA ILE A 375 17.12 -7.58 23.62
C ILE A 375 18.07 -8.25 24.63
N VAL A 376 17.79 -9.49 25.05
CA VAL A 376 18.71 -10.28 25.88
C VAL A 376 20.08 -10.41 25.17
N ALA A 377 20.08 -10.72 23.87
CA ALA A 377 21.31 -10.80 23.09
C ALA A 377 22.10 -9.48 23.07
N VAL A 378 21.43 -8.32 23.12
CA VAL A 378 22.11 -7.02 23.28
C VAL A 378 22.77 -6.90 24.64
N TYR A 379 22.06 -7.22 25.74
CA TYR A 379 22.64 -7.14 27.09
C TYR A 379 23.83 -8.08 27.28
N HIS A 380 23.79 -9.26 26.66
CA HIS A 380 24.84 -10.27 26.72
C HIS A 380 25.94 -10.10 25.65
N ASN A 381 25.90 -9.03 24.84
CA ASN A 381 26.92 -8.77 23.82
C ASN A 381 28.22 -8.20 24.43
N ASP A 382 29.30 -8.97 24.35
CA ASP A 382 30.66 -8.56 24.75
C ASP A 382 31.63 -8.45 23.56
N GLU A 383 31.21 -8.84 22.35
CA GLU A 383 32.12 -9.05 21.22
C GLU A 383 31.98 -7.96 20.14
N LYS A 384 30.75 -7.62 19.75
CA LYS A 384 30.49 -6.79 18.57
C LYS A 384 30.15 -5.35 18.96
N GLN A 385 31.14 -4.45 18.84
CA GLN A 385 30.91 -3.01 19.07
C GLN A 385 29.91 -2.38 18.10
N LYS A 386 29.85 -2.87 16.86
CA LYS A 386 28.86 -2.51 15.85
C LYS A 386 28.05 -3.75 15.52
N PHE A 387 26.73 -3.68 15.61
CA PHE A 387 25.90 -4.86 15.43
C PHE A 387 24.52 -4.57 14.80
N THR A 388 23.81 -5.64 14.46
CA THR A 388 22.39 -5.63 14.08
C THR A 388 21.63 -6.69 14.89
N ILE A 389 20.32 -6.50 15.08
CA ILE A 389 19.43 -7.53 15.65
C ILE A 389 18.20 -7.74 14.75
N GLY A 390 17.59 -8.93 14.84
CA GLY A 390 16.40 -9.30 14.08
C GLY A 390 16.64 -9.80 12.66
N ILE A 391 17.90 -9.98 12.25
CA ILE A 391 18.31 -10.54 10.95
C ILE A 391 19.48 -11.50 11.14
N GLU A 392 19.71 -12.38 10.16
CA GLU A 392 20.95 -13.13 10.01
C GLU A 392 21.83 -12.42 8.96
N ASP A 393 22.89 -11.76 9.41
CA ASP A 393 23.87 -11.12 8.54
C ASP A 393 25.10 -12.02 8.41
N ASP A 394 25.04 -12.92 7.44
CA ASP A 394 26.11 -13.84 7.06
C ASP A 394 27.08 -13.24 6.03
N VAL A 395 26.92 -11.96 5.68
CA VAL A 395 27.79 -11.24 4.73
C VAL A 395 28.78 -10.35 5.46
N THR A 396 28.29 -9.47 6.35
CA THR A 396 29.14 -8.58 7.15
C THR A 396 29.29 -9.01 8.60
N HIS A 397 28.62 -10.09 9.00
CA HIS A 397 28.71 -10.69 10.33
C HIS A 397 28.44 -9.70 11.47
N LEU A 398 27.55 -8.73 11.26
CA LEU A 398 27.18 -7.76 12.28
C LEU A 398 26.03 -8.25 13.17
N SER A 399 25.23 -9.22 12.73
CA SER A 399 24.07 -9.67 13.50
C SER A 399 24.45 -10.36 14.80
N LEU A 400 23.72 -10.08 15.88
CA LEU A 400 23.78 -10.86 17.11
C LEU A 400 22.86 -12.08 16.98
N LYS A 401 23.28 -13.21 17.53
CA LYS A 401 22.44 -14.41 17.62
C LYS A 401 21.51 -14.26 18.83
N ALA A 402 20.21 -14.37 18.59
CA ALA A 402 19.22 -14.51 19.66
C ALA A 402 19.00 -16.00 19.96
N ASP A 403 18.75 -16.30 21.24
CA ASP A 403 18.32 -17.64 21.67
C ASP A 403 16.83 -17.86 21.36
N GLU A 404 16.30 -18.99 21.81
CA GLU A 404 14.89 -19.38 21.61
C GLU A 404 13.90 -18.30 22.10
N PRO A 405 12.70 -18.20 21.49
CA PRO A 405 11.69 -17.24 21.92
C PRO A 405 11.37 -17.30 23.41
N LEU A 406 11.37 -16.14 24.08
CA LEU A 406 11.09 -16.00 25.50
C LEU A 406 9.65 -15.55 25.76
N VAL A 407 9.09 -15.98 26.89
CA VAL A 407 7.82 -15.46 27.42
C VAL A 407 8.13 -14.45 28.51
N THR A 408 8.03 -13.17 28.16
CA THR A 408 8.20 -12.05 29.09
C THR A 408 6.89 -11.31 29.37
N THR A 409 5.80 -11.69 28.69
CA THR A 409 4.48 -11.09 28.94
C THR A 409 4.07 -11.30 30.39
N PRO A 410 3.42 -10.31 31.05
CA PRO A 410 2.97 -10.45 32.43
C PRO A 410 2.11 -11.69 32.66
N GLU A 411 2.26 -12.33 33.83
CA GLU A 411 1.48 -13.50 34.21
C GLU A 411 -0.03 -13.23 34.11
N GLY A 412 -0.77 -14.17 33.53
CA GLY A 412 -2.22 -14.05 33.31
C GLY A 412 -2.62 -13.30 32.03
N THR A 413 -1.68 -12.92 31.18
CA THR A 413 -1.96 -12.38 29.84
C THR A 413 -2.44 -13.49 28.89
N ILE A 414 -3.59 -13.27 28.25
CA ILE A 414 -4.17 -14.16 27.24
C ILE A 414 -3.76 -13.66 25.85
N ASN A 415 -3.03 -14.48 25.11
CA ASN A 415 -2.55 -14.21 23.76
C ASN A 415 -3.44 -14.93 22.72
N CYS A 416 -3.99 -14.19 21.76
CA CYS A 416 -4.85 -14.73 20.70
C CYS A 416 -4.31 -14.35 19.31
N LYS A 417 -4.27 -15.30 18.37
CA LYS A 417 -3.87 -15.07 16.98
C LYS A 417 -4.97 -15.49 16.00
N PHE A 418 -5.20 -14.66 14.99
CA PHE A 418 -6.25 -14.91 13.98
C PHE A 418 -5.67 -14.78 12.58
N TRP A 419 -5.82 -15.84 11.80
CA TRP A 419 -5.37 -15.91 10.42
C TRP A 419 -6.56 -15.75 9.47
N GLY A 420 -6.61 -14.61 8.78
CA GLY A 420 -7.68 -14.25 7.85
C GLY A 420 -7.18 -13.98 6.44
N LEU A 421 -8.12 -13.82 5.52
CA LEU A 421 -7.88 -13.41 4.13
C LEU A 421 -8.22 -11.92 3.95
N GLY A 422 -7.37 -11.16 3.26
CA GLY A 422 -7.60 -9.75 3.00
C GLY A 422 -8.97 -9.51 2.36
N ALA A 423 -9.83 -8.76 3.06
CA ALA A 423 -11.25 -8.46 2.78
C ALA A 423 -12.30 -9.52 3.20
N ASP A 424 -11.95 -10.50 4.03
CA ASP A 424 -12.93 -11.46 4.63
C ASP A 424 -13.69 -10.91 5.86
N GLY A 425 -13.20 -9.79 6.43
CA GLY A 425 -13.77 -9.11 7.60
C GLY A 425 -13.15 -9.50 8.95
N THR A 426 -12.13 -10.37 8.99
CA THR A 426 -11.45 -10.84 10.21
C THR A 426 -10.86 -9.69 11.02
N VAL A 427 -10.06 -8.83 10.40
CA VAL A 427 -9.45 -7.65 11.04
C VAL A 427 -10.52 -6.73 11.64
N GLY A 428 -11.61 -6.49 10.90
CA GLY A 428 -12.72 -5.65 11.38
C GLY A 428 -13.43 -6.25 12.59
N ALA A 429 -13.66 -7.56 12.59
CA ALA A 429 -14.21 -8.28 13.73
C ALA A 429 -13.28 -8.19 14.94
N ASN A 430 -11.97 -8.37 14.76
CA ASN A 430 -10.99 -8.28 15.85
C ASN A 430 -10.85 -6.86 16.42
N LYS A 431 -10.89 -5.82 15.57
CA LYS A 431 -10.99 -4.41 16.03
C LYS A 431 -12.27 -4.14 16.82
N ASN A 432 -13.34 -4.85 16.53
CA ASN A 432 -14.59 -4.76 17.30
C ASN A 432 -14.50 -5.56 18.61
N SER A 433 -13.95 -6.76 18.59
CA SER A 433 -13.74 -7.61 19.78
C SER A 433 -12.87 -6.92 20.82
N ILE A 434 -11.77 -6.28 20.40
CA ILE A 434 -10.91 -5.56 21.33
C ILE A 434 -11.64 -4.38 22.00
N LYS A 435 -12.49 -3.67 21.27
CA LYS A 435 -13.30 -2.57 21.83
C LYS A 435 -14.37 -3.10 22.79
N ILE A 436 -15.04 -4.20 22.43
CA ILE A 436 -16.02 -4.85 23.30
C ILE A 436 -15.35 -5.24 24.63
N ILE A 437 -14.20 -5.92 24.60
CA ILE A 437 -13.53 -6.37 25.82
C ILE A 437 -12.92 -5.19 26.58
N GLY A 438 -12.18 -4.30 25.89
CA GLY A 438 -11.50 -3.17 26.52
C GLY A 438 -12.45 -2.15 27.15
N ASP A 439 -13.55 -1.83 26.48
CA ASP A 439 -14.48 -0.79 26.94
C ASP A 439 -15.51 -1.29 27.97
N ASN A 440 -15.68 -2.61 28.14
CA ASN A 440 -16.67 -3.20 29.05
C ASN A 440 -16.07 -4.07 30.18
N THR A 441 -14.75 -4.19 30.27
CA THR A 441 -14.07 -4.91 31.36
C THR A 441 -12.95 -4.08 31.97
N ASP A 442 -12.41 -4.50 33.11
CA ASP A 442 -11.24 -3.86 33.74
C ASP A 442 -9.89 -4.30 33.14
N MET A 443 -9.90 -5.18 32.14
CA MET A 443 -8.66 -5.66 31.51
C MET A 443 -8.03 -4.58 30.63
N TYR A 444 -6.71 -4.61 30.57
CA TYR A 444 -5.94 -4.02 29.46
C TYR A 444 -6.14 -4.88 28.23
N ALA A 445 -6.22 -4.22 27.08
CA ALA A 445 -6.41 -4.87 25.80
C ALA A 445 -5.43 -4.26 24.79
N GLN A 446 -4.75 -5.11 24.04
CA GLN A 446 -3.81 -4.73 22.98
C GLN A 446 -4.16 -5.49 21.69
N ALA A 447 -4.15 -4.82 20.54
CA ALA A 447 -4.21 -5.48 19.24
C ALA A 447 -3.21 -4.87 18.26
N TYR A 448 -2.55 -5.76 17.53
CA TYR A 448 -1.73 -5.42 16.37
C TYR A 448 -2.18 -6.26 15.17
N PHE A 449 -2.19 -5.67 13.99
CA PHE A 449 -2.61 -6.34 12.77
C PHE A 449 -1.45 -6.32 11.77
N ASP A 450 -0.97 -7.51 11.43
CA ASP A 450 0.06 -7.71 10.43
C ASP A 450 -0.60 -8.04 9.08
N TYR A 451 -0.24 -7.27 8.05
CA TYR A 451 -0.89 -7.29 6.75
C TYR A 451 0.09 -7.65 5.65
N ASP A 452 -0.35 -8.46 4.70
CA ASP A 452 0.32 -8.61 3.42
C ASP A 452 0.20 -7.30 2.59
N SER A 453 1.24 -7.03 1.80
CA SER A 453 1.29 -6.00 0.76
C SER A 453 0.17 -6.14 -0.29
N LYS A 454 -0.35 -7.35 -0.50
CA LYS A 454 -1.47 -7.61 -1.42
C LYS A 454 -2.75 -6.94 -0.91
N LYS A 455 -3.25 -5.95 -1.68
CA LYS A 455 -4.44 -5.17 -1.33
C LYS A 455 -5.70 -6.01 -1.04
N SER A 456 -5.87 -7.15 -1.71
CA SER A 456 -6.94 -8.10 -1.42
C SER A 456 -6.50 -9.55 -1.64
N GLY A 457 -7.02 -10.45 -0.81
CA GLY A 457 -6.67 -11.86 -0.83
C GLY A 457 -5.26 -12.20 -0.32
N GLY A 458 -4.53 -11.23 0.26
CA GLY A 458 -3.31 -11.50 1.02
C GLY A 458 -3.62 -12.11 2.40
N VAL A 459 -2.62 -12.64 3.08
CA VAL A 459 -2.79 -13.12 4.45
C VAL A 459 -2.91 -11.92 5.42
N THR A 460 -3.72 -12.08 6.46
CA THR A 460 -3.81 -11.12 7.56
C THR A 460 -3.68 -11.85 8.88
N MET A 461 -2.82 -11.36 9.77
CA MET A 461 -2.60 -11.94 11.09
C MET A 461 -2.96 -10.91 12.15
N SER A 462 -3.99 -11.20 12.95
CA SER A 462 -4.37 -10.36 14.08
C SER A 462 -3.74 -10.92 15.35
N HIS A 463 -3.03 -10.08 16.11
CA HIS A 463 -2.40 -10.41 17.37
C HIS A 463 -3.09 -9.65 18.49
N LEU A 464 -3.84 -10.34 19.34
CA LEU A 464 -4.62 -9.74 20.42
C LEU A 464 -4.08 -10.22 21.77
N ARG A 465 -3.93 -9.30 22.73
CA ARG A 465 -3.55 -9.60 24.11
C ARG A 465 -4.56 -8.99 25.08
N PHE A 466 -4.89 -9.73 26.13
CA PHE A 466 -5.76 -9.28 27.21
C PHE A 466 -5.15 -9.63 28.56
N GLY A 467 -5.12 -8.70 29.50
CA GLY A 467 -4.49 -8.94 30.80
C GLY A 467 -4.97 -7.97 31.88
N LYS A 468 -4.70 -8.31 33.14
CA LYS A 468 -4.99 -7.43 34.28
C LYS A 468 -3.88 -6.41 34.56
N SER A 469 -2.72 -6.62 33.96
CA SER A 469 -1.57 -5.72 34.03
C SER A 469 -1.41 -4.95 32.70
N PRO A 470 -0.80 -3.75 32.72
CA PRO A 470 -0.45 -3.04 31.50
C PRO A 470 0.37 -3.92 30.54
N ILE A 471 0.08 -3.82 29.25
CA ILE A 471 0.70 -4.65 28.22
C ILE A 471 1.76 -3.82 27.49
N LYS A 472 3.04 -4.17 27.67
CA LYS A 472 4.21 -3.48 27.07
C LYS A 472 4.78 -4.23 25.86
N SER A 473 4.12 -5.31 25.45
CA SER A 473 4.62 -6.27 24.48
C SER A 473 4.51 -5.76 23.03
N THR A 474 5.36 -4.80 22.66
CA THR A 474 5.40 -4.15 21.33
C THR A 474 6.05 -5.03 20.25
N TYR A 475 5.75 -6.33 20.26
CA TYR A 475 6.25 -7.38 19.35
C TYR A 475 5.14 -8.41 19.04
N LEU A 476 5.34 -9.27 18.04
CA LEU A 476 4.34 -10.26 17.60
C LEU A 476 4.16 -11.43 18.58
N ILE A 477 2.98 -12.05 18.59
CA ILE A 477 2.70 -13.26 19.39
C ILE A 477 3.31 -14.48 18.69
N ARG A 478 4.13 -15.24 19.43
CA ARG A 478 4.69 -16.54 19.03
C ARG A 478 4.24 -17.72 19.92
N GLN A 479 3.64 -17.42 21.06
CA GLN A 479 3.02 -18.39 21.96
C GLN A 479 1.62 -17.91 22.32
N ALA A 480 0.61 -18.57 21.75
CA ALA A 480 -0.79 -18.19 21.82
C ALA A 480 -1.61 -19.17 22.67
N ASN A 481 -2.57 -18.66 23.42
CA ASN A 481 -3.59 -19.47 24.10
C ASN A 481 -4.72 -19.86 23.15
N PHE A 482 -4.94 -19.07 22.10
CA PHE A 482 -5.99 -19.26 21.11
C PHE A 482 -5.47 -18.93 19.70
N VAL A 483 -5.71 -19.82 18.75
CA VAL A 483 -5.43 -19.61 17.33
C VAL A 483 -6.69 -19.90 16.52
N ALA A 484 -7.09 -18.99 15.65
CA ALA A 484 -8.15 -19.23 14.68
C ALA A 484 -7.63 -19.14 13.24
N CYS A 485 -8.04 -20.10 12.41
CA CYS A 485 -7.81 -20.12 10.97
C CYS A 485 -9.15 -19.91 10.26
N HIS A 486 -9.34 -18.73 9.67
CA HIS A 486 -10.60 -18.35 9.02
C HIS A 486 -10.66 -18.76 7.54
N ASN A 487 -9.56 -19.24 6.98
CA ASN A 487 -9.47 -19.72 5.59
C ASN A 487 -8.80 -21.10 5.57
N PRO A 488 -9.52 -22.18 5.21
CA PRO A 488 -8.99 -23.54 5.29
C PRO A 488 -7.78 -23.77 4.36
N SER A 489 -7.62 -22.98 3.30
CA SER A 489 -6.47 -23.04 2.38
C SER A 489 -5.12 -22.65 2.99
N TYR A 490 -5.09 -22.31 4.28
CA TYR A 490 -3.89 -21.91 5.01
C TYR A 490 -3.27 -23.05 5.81
N VAL A 491 -4.04 -24.10 6.11
CA VAL A 491 -3.65 -25.15 7.06
C VAL A 491 -2.38 -25.89 6.61
N ASP A 492 -2.20 -26.05 5.31
CA ASP A 492 -1.02 -26.68 4.69
C ASP A 492 0.03 -25.67 4.24
N LYS A 493 -0.25 -24.36 4.30
CA LYS A 493 0.65 -23.29 3.84
C LYS A 493 1.41 -22.59 4.96
N TYR A 494 0.86 -22.56 6.18
CA TYR A 494 1.42 -21.80 7.29
C TYR A 494 1.49 -22.62 8.57
N ASN A 495 2.58 -22.43 9.32
CA ASN A 495 2.72 -22.91 10.68
C ASN A 495 1.91 -22.01 11.63
N MET A 496 0.67 -22.39 11.92
CA MET A 496 -0.25 -21.63 12.77
C MET A 496 -0.51 -22.32 14.12
N VAL A 497 -0.76 -23.63 14.07
CA VAL A 497 -1.16 -24.43 15.22
C VAL A 497 0.03 -24.65 16.16
N GLN A 498 1.23 -24.70 15.60
CA GLN A 498 2.50 -24.87 16.31
C GLN A 498 2.88 -23.67 17.19
N GLU A 499 2.17 -22.54 17.08
CA GLU A 499 2.33 -21.41 17.99
C GLU A 499 1.38 -21.49 19.21
N LEU A 500 0.55 -22.54 19.33
CA LEU A 500 -0.29 -22.75 20.51
C LEU A 500 0.51 -23.30 21.67
N VAL A 501 0.24 -22.81 22.88
CA VAL A 501 0.70 -23.45 24.12
C VAL A 501 -0.06 -24.77 24.38
N ASP A 502 0.52 -25.65 25.19
CA ASP A 502 -0.13 -26.89 25.64
C ASP A 502 -1.53 -26.62 26.22
N GLY A 503 -2.52 -27.40 25.77
CA GLY A 503 -3.93 -27.22 26.18
C GLY A 503 -4.63 -25.99 25.60
N GLY A 504 -3.98 -25.25 24.70
CA GLY A 504 -4.54 -24.13 23.95
C GLY A 504 -5.68 -24.53 23.02
N THR A 505 -6.36 -23.53 22.46
CA THR A 505 -7.55 -23.74 21.61
C THR A 505 -7.28 -23.40 20.15
N PHE A 506 -7.64 -24.33 19.25
CA PHE A 506 -7.61 -24.11 17.80
C PHE A 506 -9.02 -24.09 17.21
N LEU A 507 -9.36 -23.03 16.47
CA LEU A 507 -10.62 -22.90 15.72
C LEU A 507 -10.34 -22.88 14.20
N LEU A 508 -10.92 -23.81 13.45
CA LEU A 508 -10.82 -23.86 11.99
C LEU A 508 -12.17 -23.60 11.32
N ASN A 509 -12.22 -22.62 10.42
CA ASN A 509 -13.38 -22.38 9.56
C ASN A 509 -13.31 -23.30 8.32
N CYS A 510 -14.10 -24.38 8.28
CA CYS A 510 -14.14 -25.32 7.17
C CYS A 510 -15.48 -26.06 7.09
N SER A 511 -15.77 -26.65 5.94
CA SER A 511 -16.93 -27.54 5.73
C SER A 511 -16.60 -29.02 5.93
N TRP A 512 -15.38 -29.34 6.38
CA TRP A 512 -14.88 -30.71 6.51
C TRP A 512 -15.51 -31.44 7.70
N ASP A 513 -15.92 -32.68 7.47
CA ASP A 513 -16.20 -33.64 8.54
C ASP A 513 -14.92 -34.39 8.93
N MET A 514 -15.02 -35.43 9.76
CA MET A 514 -13.83 -36.17 10.22
C MET A 514 -13.04 -36.81 9.05
N GLU A 515 -13.72 -37.27 8.00
CA GLU A 515 -13.04 -37.85 6.83
C GLU A 515 -12.26 -36.76 6.07
N GLY A 516 -12.88 -35.60 5.85
CA GLY A 516 -12.19 -34.45 5.28
C GLY A 516 -11.05 -33.92 6.16
N LEU A 517 -11.18 -33.95 7.49
CA LEU A 517 -10.09 -33.57 8.41
C LEU A 517 -8.91 -34.56 8.33
N GLU A 518 -9.17 -35.85 8.17
CA GLU A 518 -8.12 -36.84 7.95
C GLU A 518 -7.43 -36.65 6.59
N GLU A 519 -8.15 -36.23 5.55
CA GLU A 519 -7.57 -35.98 4.23
C GLU A 519 -6.77 -34.68 4.16
N HIS A 520 -7.30 -33.58 4.73
CA HIS A 520 -6.78 -32.23 4.47
C HIS A 520 -5.87 -31.66 5.56
N LEU A 521 -5.91 -32.16 6.81
CA LEU A 521 -4.97 -31.69 7.83
C LEU A 521 -3.59 -32.34 7.62
N PRO A 522 -2.50 -31.57 7.50
CA PRO A 522 -1.15 -32.10 7.39
C PRO A 522 -0.75 -32.87 8.66
N GLY A 523 0.06 -33.92 8.51
CA GLY A 523 0.47 -34.76 9.63
C GLY A 523 1.20 -34.01 10.76
N GLN A 524 1.99 -32.97 10.47
CA GLN A 524 2.61 -32.11 11.49
C GLN A 524 1.60 -31.29 12.30
N VAL A 525 0.47 -30.90 11.70
CA VAL A 525 -0.63 -30.22 12.40
C VAL A 525 -1.36 -31.22 13.28
N LYS A 526 -1.69 -32.40 12.74
CA LYS A 526 -2.32 -33.51 13.48
C LYS A 526 -1.49 -33.92 14.70
N SER A 527 -0.19 -34.14 14.51
CA SER A 527 0.76 -34.53 15.55
C SER A 527 0.87 -33.47 16.64
N TYR A 528 0.96 -32.18 16.28
CA TYR A 528 0.99 -31.11 17.26
C TYR A 528 -0.29 -31.04 18.09
N ILE A 529 -1.47 -31.11 17.44
CA ILE A 529 -2.77 -31.09 18.13
C ILE A 529 -2.83 -32.22 19.18
N ALA A 530 -2.44 -33.43 18.80
CA ALA A 530 -2.53 -34.60 19.67
C ALA A 530 -1.49 -34.62 20.79
N ASN A 531 -0.24 -34.23 20.52
CA ASN A 531 0.85 -34.28 21.49
C ASN A 531 0.77 -33.14 22.52
N HIS A 532 0.20 -31.99 22.15
CA HIS A 532 0.07 -30.82 23.01
C HIS A 532 -1.32 -30.68 23.65
N ASN A 533 -2.18 -31.70 23.51
CA ASN A 533 -3.55 -31.73 24.06
C ASN A 533 -4.39 -30.51 23.63
N ILE A 534 -4.24 -30.08 22.37
CA ILE A 534 -4.94 -28.90 21.85
C ILE A 534 -6.44 -29.17 21.76
N LYS A 535 -7.25 -28.19 22.20
CA LYS A 535 -8.70 -28.22 22.09
C LYS A 535 -9.10 -27.78 20.68
N PHE A 536 -9.47 -28.74 19.83
CA PHE A 536 -9.73 -28.48 18.42
C PHE A 536 -11.22 -28.33 18.12
N TYR A 537 -11.58 -27.24 17.45
CA TYR A 537 -12.95 -26.92 17.04
C TYR A 537 -13.04 -26.57 15.55
N THR A 538 -14.15 -26.93 14.92
CA THR A 538 -14.50 -26.52 13.54
C THR A 538 -15.83 -25.77 13.46
N ILE A 539 -15.99 -24.96 12.42
CA ILE A 539 -17.25 -24.27 12.08
C ILE A 539 -17.31 -23.98 10.57
N ASP A 540 -18.48 -24.13 9.94
CA ASP A 540 -18.68 -23.74 8.53
C ASP A 540 -19.33 -22.35 8.44
N GLY A 541 -18.52 -21.31 8.60
CA GLY A 541 -18.99 -19.92 8.56
C GLY A 541 -19.55 -19.50 7.20
N ILE A 542 -19.09 -20.11 6.10
CA ILE A 542 -19.55 -19.77 4.74
C ILE A 542 -20.97 -20.28 4.52
N LYS A 543 -21.24 -21.53 4.89
CA LYS A 543 -22.59 -22.10 4.81
C LYS A 543 -23.56 -21.31 5.68
N ILE A 544 -23.20 -21.04 6.94
CA ILE A 544 -24.01 -20.26 7.87
C ILE A 544 -24.31 -18.86 7.28
N GLY A 545 -23.30 -18.17 6.75
CA GLY A 545 -23.47 -16.87 6.11
C GLY A 545 -24.42 -16.90 4.92
N LYS A 546 -24.35 -17.93 4.07
CA LYS A 546 -25.26 -18.12 2.92
C LYS A 546 -26.69 -18.40 3.37
N GLU A 547 -26.89 -19.27 4.36
CA GLU A 547 -28.22 -19.65 4.88
C GLU A 547 -28.94 -18.46 5.56
N ILE A 548 -28.20 -17.61 6.28
CA ILE A 548 -28.74 -16.39 6.94
C ILE A 548 -28.93 -15.24 5.93
N GLY A 549 -28.28 -15.31 4.77
CA GLY A 549 -28.36 -14.29 3.70
C GLY A 549 -27.27 -13.22 3.76
N LEU A 550 -26.25 -13.38 4.61
CA LEU A 550 -25.04 -12.55 4.64
C LEU A 550 -24.08 -12.85 3.48
N GLY A 551 -24.37 -13.88 2.68
CA GLY A 551 -23.54 -14.31 1.55
C GLY A 551 -22.27 -14.98 2.04
N GLY A 552 -21.13 -14.68 1.42
CA GLY A 552 -19.82 -15.22 1.82
C GLY A 552 -19.18 -14.55 3.05
N ARG A 553 -19.91 -13.71 3.81
CA ARG A 553 -19.35 -13.01 4.97
C ARG A 553 -19.38 -13.91 6.21
N ILE A 554 -18.19 -14.21 6.74
CA ILE A 554 -17.98 -15.12 7.88
C ILE A 554 -17.70 -14.39 9.21
N ASN A 555 -17.36 -13.10 9.14
CA ASN A 555 -16.80 -12.33 10.25
C ASN A 555 -17.64 -12.35 11.54
N THR A 556 -18.96 -12.09 11.47
CA THR A 556 -19.83 -12.06 12.66
C THR A 556 -19.96 -13.46 13.30
N VAL A 557 -20.01 -14.51 12.48
CA VAL A 557 -20.12 -15.90 12.94
C VAL A 557 -18.84 -16.31 13.68
N LEU A 558 -17.68 -16.06 13.07
CA LEU A 558 -16.38 -16.43 13.65
C LEU A 558 -16.02 -15.59 14.88
N GLN A 559 -16.44 -14.32 14.91
CA GLN A 559 -16.29 -13.47 16.08
C GLN A 559 -17.04 -14.05 17.29
N SER A 560 -18.27 -14.53 17.09
CA SER A 560 -19.06 -15.16 18.15
C SER A 560 -18.43 -16.47 18.65
N ALA A 561 -17.94 -17.30 17.72
CA ALA A 561 -17.19 -18.51 18.03
C ALA A 561 -15.94 -18.20 18.89
N PHE A 562 -15.21 -17.13 18.58
CA PHE A 562 -14.08 -16.68 19.39
C PHE A 562 -14.49 -16.34 20.83
N PHE A 563 -15.52 -15.53 21.04
CA PHE A 563 -15.93 -15.14 22.39
C PHE A 563 -16.32 -16.35 23.25
N LYS A 564 -17.03 -17.32 22.66
CA LYS A 564 -17.36 -18.58 23.34
C LYS A 564 -16.13 -19.40 23.70
N LEU A 565 -15.21 -19.58 22.76
CA LEU A 565 -14.09 -20.52 22.91
C LEU A 565 -12.90 -19.95 23.68
N ALA A 566 -12.63 -18.65 23.55
CA ALA A 566 -11.58 -17.99 24.31
C ALA A 566 -11.99 -17.73 25.76
N ALA A 567 -13.31 -17.65 26.04
CA ALA A 567 -13.89 -17.50 27.37
C ALA A 567 -13.26 -16.36 28.21
N ILE A 568 -12.89 -15.25 27.55
CA ILE A 568 -12.27 -14.07 28.18
C ILE A 568 -13.29 -13.34 29.07
N ILE A 569 -14.56 -13.34 28.66
CA ILE A 569 -15.72 -12.87 29.42
C ILE A 569 -16.83 -13.95 29.38
N PRO A 570 -17.80 -13.94 30.33
CA PRO A 570 -18.91 -14.88 30.31
C PRO A 570 -19.68 -14.89 28.99
N GLU A 571 -20.10 -16.07 28.52
CA GLU A 571 -20.73 -16.25 27.19
C GLU A 571 -22.00 -15.40 27.00
N GLU A 572 -22.91 -15.41 27.99
CA GLU A 572 -24.16 -14.63 27.91
C GLU A 572 -23.87 -13.13 27.77
N GLU A 573 -22.90 -12.63 28.54
CA GLU A 573 -22.47 -11.23 28.49
C GLU A 573 -21.82 -10.88 27.13
N ALA A 574 -20.98 -11.78 26.60
CA ALA A 574 -20.37 -11.59 25.29
C ALA A 574 -21.42 -11.47 24.18
N ILE A 575 -22.42 -12.35 24.17
CA ILE A 575 -23.49 -12.35 23.17
C ILE A 575 -24.29 -11.04 23.24
N ASP A 576 -24.62 -10.58 24.44
CA ASP A 576 -25.35 -9.33 24.64
C ASP A 576 -24.55 -8.10 24.16
N LEU A 577 -23.26 -8.04 24.50
CA LEU A 577 -22.36 -6.97 24.05
C LEU A 577 -22.18 -6.98 22.53
N MET A 578 -22.04 -8.16 21.92
CA MET A 578 -21.96 -8.30 20.47
C MET A 578 -23.25 -7.83 19.78
N LYS A 579 -24.42 -8.20 20.30
CA LYS A 579 -25.72 -7.74 19.76
C LYS A 579 -25.87 -6.23 19.90
N ALA A 580 -25.47 -5.66 21.04
CA ALA A 580 -25.46 -4.21 21.24
C ALA A 580 -24.54 -3.50 20.23
N ALA A 581 -23.33 -4.02 20.01
CA ALA A 581 -22.38 -3.49 19.04
C ALA A 581 -22.88 -3.62 17.58
N ALA A 582 -23.51 -4.74 17.23
CA ALA A 582 -24.13 -4.95 15.92
C ALA A 582 -25.28 -3.96 15.68
N LYS A 583 -26.11 -3.68 16.70
CA LYS A 583 -27.17 -2.68 16.60
C LYS A 583 -26.62 -1.26 16.44
N ALA A 584 -25.58 -0.90 17.20
CA ALA A 584 -24.92 0.40 17.07
C ALA A 584 -24.31 0.59 15.67
N THR A 585 -23.69 -0.46 15.13
CA THR A 585 -22.99 -0.42 13.82
C THR A 585 -23.96 -0.48 12.64
N TYR A 586 -24.99 -1.33 12.71
CA TYR A 586 -25.85 -1.65 11.57
C TYR A 586 -27.28 -1.11 11.70
N GLY A 587 -27.67 -0.48 12.81
CA GLY A 587 -29.01 0.07 13.00
C GLY A 587 -29.42 1.06 11.90
N ARG A 588 -28.46 1.86 11.41
CA ARG A 588 -28.68 2.79 10.28
C ARG A 588 -28.89 2.10 8.93
N LYS A 589 -28.61 0.79 8.81
CA LYS A 589 -28.82 -0.02 7.61
C LYS A 589 -30.18 -0.77 7.60
N GLY A 590 -30.97 -0.62 8.67
CA GLY A 590 -32.32 -1.18 8.81
C GLY A 590 -32.37 -2.51 9.56
N ASP A 591 -33.53 -2.79 10.16
CA ASP A 591 -33.73 -3.91 11.10
C ASP A 591 -33.44 -5.28 10.50
N LYS A 592 -33.66 -5.46 9.19
CA LYS A 592 -33.33 -6.71 8.50
C LYS A 592 -31.84 -7.05 8.60
N ILE A 593 -30.96 -6.07 8.37
CA ILE A 593 -29.51 -6.28 8.44
C ILE A 593 -29.08 -6.53 9.89
N VAL A 594 -29.70 -5.85 10.86
CA VAL A 594 -29.44 -6.08 12.30
C VAL A 594 -29.84 -7.50 12.69
N GLN A 595 -31.03 -7.96 12.30
CA GLN A 595 -31.52 -9.31 12.60
C GLN A 595 -30.62 -10.39 11.99
N MET A 596 -30.20 -10.23 10.74
CA MET A 596 -29.25 -11.16 10.10
C MET A 596 -27.93 -11.26 10.88
N ASN A 597 -27.45 -10.16 11.47
CA ASN A 597 -26.26 -10.21 12.33
C ASN A 597 -26.54 -10.87 13.68
N TYR A 598 -27.72 -10.68 14.26
CA TYR A 598 -28.11 -11.36 15.51
C TYR A 598 -28.17 -12.88 15.31
N ASP A 599 -28.80 -13.31 14.21
CA ASP A 599 -28.89 -14.73 13.86
C ASP A 599 -27.49 -15.32 13.64
N ALA A 600 -26.57 -14.55 13.02
CA ALA A 600 -25.18 -14.96 12.84
C ALA A 600 -24.39 -15.05 14.16
N ILE A 601 -24.62 -14.14 15.11
CA ILE A 601 -24.02 -14.21 16.46
C ILE A 601 -24.50 -15.48 17.17
N ASP A 602 -25.81 -15.73 17.17
CA ASP A 602 -26.40 -16.89 17.83
C ASP A 602 -25.93 -18.21 17.19
N ALA A 603 -25.83 -18.25 15.86
CA ALA A 603 -25.31 -19.40 15.13
C ALA A 603 -23.83 -19.65 15.44
N GLY A 604 -23.00 -18.62 15.45
CA GLY A 604 -21.56 -18.74 15.74
C GLY A 604 -21.28 -19.28 17.14
N ALA A 605 -22.07 -18.88 18.15
CA ALA A 605 -21.94 -19.42 19.50
C ALA A 605 -22.43 -20.88 19.59
N LYS A 606 -23.47 -21.27 18.86
CA LYS A 606 -24.11 -22.59 19.02
C LYS A 606 -23.57 -23.68 18.11
N GLN A 607 -23.05 -23.34 16.93
CA GLN A 607 -22.72 -24.30 15.86
C GLN A 607 -21.23 -24.63 15.74
N VAL A 608 -20.38 -24.18 16.68
CA VAL A 608 -19.01 -24.70 16.81
C VAL A 608 -19.05 -26.18 17.19
N VAL A 609 -18.24 -27.00 16.52
CA VAL A 609 -18.15 -28.45 16.74
C VAL A 609 -16.80 -28.77 17.37
N GLU A 610 -16.80 -29.42 18.52
CA GLU A 610 -15.58 -29.95 19.15
C GLU A 610 -15.17 -31.25 18.46
N ILE A 611 -13.90 -31.36 18.07
CA ILE A 611 -13.36 -32.55 17.41
C ILE A 611 -12.67 -33.43 18.45
N ALA A 612 -13.13 -34.68 18.54
CA ALA A 612 -12.45 -35.70 19.33
C ALA A 612 -11.15 -36.10 18.61
N VAL A 613 -10.02 -35.59 19.11
CA VAL A 613 -8.69 -35.82 18.50
C VAL A 613 -8.33 -37.32 18.56
N PRO A 614 -8.12 -38.00 17.43
CA PRO A 614 -7.71 -39.39 17.40
C PRO A 614 -6.31 -39.60 17.99
N GLU A 615 -6.11 -40.69 18.73
CA GLU A 615 -4.78 -41.03 19.24
C GLU A 615 -3.77 -41.33 18.11
N SER A 616 -4.25 -41.81 16.96
CA SER A 616 -3.43 -42.07 15.76
C SER A 616 -2.73 -40.82 15.23
N TRP A 617 -3.20 -39.62 15.57
CA TRP A 617 -2.58 -38.37 15.12
C TRP A 617 -1.23 -38.10 15.77
N LYS A 618 -0.95 -38.65 16.97
CA LYS A 618 0.32 -38.42 17.67
C LYS A 618 1.55 -38.78 16.83
N ASP A 619 1.42 -39.87 16.07
CA ASP A 619 2.48 -40.45 15.24
C ASP A 619 2.35 -40.08 13.75
N ALA A 620 1.49 -39.10 13.40
CA ALA A 620 1.36 -38.64 12.03
C ALA A 620 2.70 -38.04 11.54
N ALA A 621 3.14 -38.46 10.35
CA ALA A 621 4.41 -38.01 9.79
C ALA A 621 4.34 -36.54 9.38
N ASP A 622 5.43 -35.79 9.55
CA ASP A 622 5.53 -34.44 9.01
C ASP A 622 5.52 -34.48 7.48
N GLU A 623 4.55 -33.80 6.87
CA GLU A 623 4.36 -33.72 5.43
C GLU A 623 4.97 -32.43 4.84
N GLY A 624 5.48 -31.54 5.70
CA GLY A 624 5.98 -30.23 5.33
C GLY A 624 4.87 -29.25 4.94
N LEU A 625 5.24 -27.98 4.71
CA LEU A 625 4.32 -27.00 4.14
C LEU A 625 4.26 -27.16 2.63
N THR A 626 3.06 -26.95 2.07
CA THR A 626 2.85 -26.89 0.62
C THR A 626 3.67 -25.75 0.06
N THR A 627 4.72 -26.10 -0.69
CA THR A 627 5.50 -25.16 -1.48
C THR A 627 5.02 -25.24 -2.93
N PRO A 628 4.98 -24.11 -3.67
CA PRO A 628 4.65 -24.16 -5.07
C PRO A 628 5.58 -25.11 -5.82
N HIS A 629 5.03 -25.95 -6.71
CA HIS A 629 5.85 -26.80 -7.56
C HIS A 629 6.62 -25.93 -8.55
N VAL A 630 7.92 -25.74 -8.32
CA VAL A 630 8.80 -25.00 -9.23
C VAL A 630 9.47 -26.00 -10.17
N GLY A 631 8.85 -26.26 -11.32
CA GLY A 631 9.43 -27.10 -12.36
C GLY A 631 10.78 -26.56 -12.88
N GLU A 632 11.63 -27.45 -13.39
CA GLU A 632 12.97 -27.09 -13.91
C GLU A 632 12.95 -26.39 -15.28
N GLY A 633 11.80 -26.34 -15.96
CA GLY A 633 11.66 -25.80 -17.33
C GLY A 633 11.51 -24.27 -17.45
N GLY A 634 11.58 -23.53 -16.34
CA GLY A 634 11.44 -22.07 -16.31
C GLY A 634 12.74 -21.30 -16.56
N ARG A 635 12.63 -19.97 -16.67
CA ARG A 635 13.79 -19.07 -16.68
C ARG A 635 14.58 -19.19 -15.38
N ALA A 636 15.89 -19.46 -15.48
CA ALA A 636 16.72 -19.77 -14.32
C ALA A 636 16.68 -18.68 -13.23
N ASP A 637 16.78 -17.41 -13.61
CA ASP A 637 16.75 -16.27 -12.68
C ASP A 637 15.43 -16.18 -11.90
N VAL A 638 14.29 -16.39 -12.57
CA VAL A 638 12.97 -16.41 -11.92
C VAL A 638 12.83 -17.64 -11.02
N VAL A 639 13.23 -18.82 -11.50
CA VAL A 639 13.16 -20.08 -10.76
C VAL A 639 14.01 -20.02 -9.49
N ASP A 640 15.22 -19.46 -9.57
CA ASP A 640 16.12 -19.30 -8.43
C ASP A 640 15.55 -18.30 -7.42
N PHE A 641 15.00 -17.17 -7.88
CA PHE A 641 14.30 -16.22 -7.01
C PHE A 641 13.07 -16.85 -6.32
N VAL A 642 12.28 -17.64 -7.07
CA VAL A 642 11.11 -18.31 -6.53
C VAL A 642 11.52 -19.29 -5.42
N LYS A 643 12.51 -20.15 -5.69
CA LYS A 643 12.99 -21.17 -4.76
C LYS A 643 13.66 -20.57 -3.53
N ASN A 644 14.52 -19.57 -3.73
CA ASN A 644 15.40 -19.06 -2.68
C ASN A 644 14.78 -17.92 -1.86
N ILE A 645 13.81 -17.18 -2.41
CA ILE A 645 13.21 -16.00 -1.76
C ILE A 645 11.69 -16.11 -1.70
N GLN A 646 11.01 -16.18 -2.85
CA GLN A 646 9.55 -16.06 -2.91
C GLN A 646 8.84 -17.13 -2.09
N ALA A 647 9.26 -18.40 -2.19
CA ALA A 647 8.65 -19.51 -1.48
C ALA A 647 8.70 -19.30 0.04
N LYS A 648 9.85 -18.86 0.57
CA LYS A 648 10.03 -18.56 1.99
C LYS A 648 9.19 -17.37 2.44
N VAL A 649 9.17 -16.28 1.67
CA VAL A 649 8.36 -15.11 2.00
C VAL A 649 6.87 -15.44 1.95
N ASN A 650 6.41 -16.15 0.92
CA ASN A 650 5.01 -16.57 0.79
C ASN A 650 4.59 -17.46 1.94
N ALA A 651 5.44 -18.38 2.41
CA ALA A 651 5.19 -19.25 3.57
C ALA A 651 5.26 -18.54 4.94
N GLN A 652 5.42 -17.21 4.97
CA GLN A 652 5.65 -16.41 6.19
C GLN A 652 6.96 -16.76 6.93
N GLU A 653 7.93 -17.32 6.20
CA GLU A 653 9.27 -17.65 6.67
C GLU A 653 10.35 -16.68 6.17
N GLY A 654 9.96 -15.55 5.55
CA GLY A 654 10.90 -14.57 4.98
C GLY A 654 11.90 -13.98 6.00
N ASN A 655 11.55 -13.98 7.29
CA ASN A 655 12.47 -13.57 8.37
C ASN A 655 13.65 -14.54 8.58
N THR A 656 13.59 -15.76 8.03
CA THR A 656 14.68 -16.75 8.07
C THR A 656 15.70 -16.58 6.94
N LEU A 657 15.41 -15.72 5.96
CA LEU A 657 16.34 -15.44 4.86
C LEU A 657 17.52 -14.60 5.39
N PRO A 658 18.76 -15.07 5.23
CA PRO A 658 19.94 -14.30 5.61
C PRO A 658 20.21 -13.18 4.59
N VAL A 659 21.10 -12.25 4.94
CA VAL A 659 21.49 -11.14 4.04
C VAL A 659 22.04 -11.67 2.71
N SER A 660 22.80 -12.76 2.71
CA SER A 660 23.37 -13.34 1.49
C SER A 660 22.33 -13.81 0.47
N ALA A 661 21.10 -14.11 0.91
CA ALA A 661 20.00 -14.46 0.00
C ALA A 661 19.67 -13.33 -0.99
N PHE A 662 20.08 -12.10 -0.67
CA PHE A 662 19.83 -10.90 -1.48
C PHE A 662 21.06 -10.39 -2.23
N ASN A 663 22.19 -11.13 -2.25
CA ASN A 663 23.44 -10.68 -2.89
C ASN A 663 23.29 -10.40 -4.40
N GLU A 664 22.44 -11.15 -5.09
CA GLU A 664 22.13 -10.93 -6.53
C GLU A 664 21.10 -9.80 -6.74
N TYR A 665 20.52 -9.26 -5.67
CA TYR A 665 19.41 -8.31 -5.67
C TYR A 665 19.71 -7.07 -4.80
N VAL A 666 20.99 -6.73 -4.59
CA VAL A 666 21.44 -5.66 -3.67
C VAL A 666 20.91 -4.27 -4.04
N ASP A 667 20.57 -4.05 -5.30
CA ASP A 667 19.98 -2.82 -5.83
C ASP A 667 18.45 -2.82 -5.77
N GLY A 668 17.84 -3.88 -5.24
CA GLY A 668 16.38 -4.07 -5.19
C GLY A 668 15.77 -4.61 -6.48
N SER A 669 16.57 -4.98 -7.49
CA SER A 669 16.05 -5.62 -8.70
C SER A 669 15.42 -6.99 -8.37
N THR A 670 14.38 -7.35 -9.11
CA THR A 670 13.71 -8.66 -9.03
C THR A 670 13.43 -9.18 -10.44
N PRO A 671 13.47 -10.50 -10.66
CA PRO A 671 13.22 -11.05 -11.99
C PRO A 671 11.73 -10.96 -12.34
N SER A 672 11.42 -10.84 -13.63
CA SER A 672 10.05 -10.74 -14.16
C SER A 672 9.35 -12.09 -14.20
N GLY A 673 8.08 -12.16 -13.79
CA GLY A 673 7.20 -13.33 -13.99
C GLY A 673 7.11 -14.28 -12.80
N SER A 674 7.52 -13.88 -11.60
CA SER A 674 7.43 -14.74 -10.40
C SER A 674 5.97 -14.97 -9.95
N SER A 675 5.02 -14.12 -10.37
CA SER A 675 3.59 -14.31 -10.02
C SER A 675 3.00 -15.63 -10.53
N ALA A 676 3.52 -16.15 -11.65
CA ALA A 676 3.05 -17.39 -12.27
C ALA A 676 3.23 -18.63 -11.38
N TYR A 677 4.16 -18.55 -10.41
CA TYR A 677 4.47 -19.60 -9.45
C TYR A 677 3.64 -19.50 -8.16
N GLU A 678 2.84 -18.45 -7.95
CA GLU A 678 2.10 -18.30 -6.70
C GLU A 678 0.93 -19.26 -6.56
N LYS A 679 0.18 -19.50 -7.65
CA LYS A 679 -0.99 -20.40 -7.71
C LYS A 679 -1.86 -20.35 -6.45
N ARG A 680 -2.28 -19.13 -6.07
CA ARG A 680 -2.79 -18.81 -4.73
C ARG A 680 -4.00 -19.65 -4.29
N GLY A 681 -4.87 -20.02 -5.24
CA GLY A 681 -6.05 -20.85 -4.99
C GLY A 681 -7.12 -20.20 -4.13
N ILE A 682 -7.29 -18.86 -4.23
CA ILE A 682 -8.14 -18.09 -3.31
C ILE A 682 -9.61 -17.93 -3.76
N ALA A 683 -9.95 -18.34 -4.99
CA ALA A 683 -11.33 -18.27 -5.47
C ALA A 683 -12.21 -19.36 -4.86
N VAL A 684 -13.41 -18.99 -4.41
CA VAL A 684 -14.47 -19.94 -4.05
C VAL A 684 -15.07 -20.56 -5.32
N ASP A 685 -15.36 -19.72 -6.31
CA ASP A 685 -15.95 -20.10 -7.60
C ASP A 685 -15.10 -19.57 -8.76
N ILE A 686 -14.97 -20.36 -9.83
CA ILE A 686 -14.27 -20.02 -11.07
C ILE A 686 -15.21 -20.12 -12.29
N PRO A 687 -14.93 -19.40 -13.39
CA PRO A 687 -15.78 -19.48 -14.58
C PRO A 687 -15.58 -20.81 -15.32
N ILE A 688 -16.67 -21.55 -15.54
CA ILE A 688 -16.71 -22.79 -16.31
C ILE A 688 -17.26 -22.52 -17.71
N TRP A 689 -16.49 -22.92 -18.73
CA TRP A 689 -16.85 -22.69 -20.13
C TRP A 689 -17.94 -23.64 -20.61
N GLN A 690 -18.90 -23.08 -21.36
CA GLN A 690 -20.02 -23.77 -22.01
C GLN A 690 -19.85 -23.63 -23.53
N PRO A 691 -19.25 -24.63 -24.21
CA PRO A 691 -18.81 -24.49 -25.60
C PRO A 691 -19.96 -24.18 -26.57
N ASP A 692 -21.11 -24.83 -26.38
CA ASP A 692 -22.29 -24.68 -27.22
C ASP A 692 -22.82 -23.24 -27.29
N ASN A 693 -22.61 -22.47 -26.24
CA ASN A 693 -23.06 -21.08 -26.11
C ASN A 693 -21.98 -20.05 -26.48
N CYS A 694 -20.77 -20.49 -26.82
CA CYS A 694 -19.66 -19.60 -27.13
C CYS A 694 -19.72 -19.04 -28.56
N ILE A 695 -19.47 -17.74 -28.70
CA ILE A 695 -19.37 -17.06 -30.01
C ILE A 695 -17.94 -16.64 -30.37
N GLN A 696 -16.94 -17.08 -29.60
CA GLN A 696 -15.50 -16.85 -29.86
C GLN A 696 -15.11 -15.36 -30.02
N CYS A 697 -15.66 -14.52 -29.13
CA CYS A 697 -15.46 -13.07 -29.16
C CYS A 697 -14.28 -12.58 -28.32
N ASN A 698 -13.69 -13.44 -27.49
CA ASN A 698 -12.59 -13.16 -26.56
C ASN A 698 -12.82 -12.05 -25.51
N ARG A 699 -14.04 -11.51 -25.39
CA ARG A 699 -14.37 -10.47 -24.38
C ARG A 699 -14.06 -10.91 -22.95
N CYS A 700 -14.23 -12.20 -22.65
CA CYS A 700 -13.93 -12.75 -21.34
C CYS A 700 -12.45 -12.59 -20.95
N ALA A 701 -11.53 -12.87 -21.86
CA ALA A 701 -10.09 -12.68 -21.67
C ALA A 701 -9.70 -11.20 -21.70
N TYR A 702 -10.36 -10.42 -22.55
CA TYR A 702 -10.16 -8.98 -22.70
C TYR A 702 -10.33 -8.24 -21.36
N VAL A 703 -11.44 -8.50 -20.66
CA VAL A 703 -11.78 -7.80 -19.40
C VAL A 703 -11.23 -8.46 -18.14
N CYS A 704 -10.50 -9.57 -18.28
CA CYS A 704 -10.00 -10.29 -17.11
C CYS A 704 -8.90 -9.47 -16.42
N PRO A 705 -9.07 -9.07 -15.15
CA PRO A 705 -8.09 -8.24 -14.44
C PRO A 705 -6.82 -9.00 -14.02
N HIS A 706 -6.80 -10.32 -14.12
CA HIS A 706 -5.68 -11.16 -13.67
C HIS A 706 -5.12 -12.05 -14.77
N ALA A 707 -5.63 -11.91 -16.00
CA ALA A 707 -5.21 -12.70 -17.15
C ALA A 707 -5.42 -14.23 -16.98
N VAL A 708 -6.35 -14.67 -16.14
CA VAL A 708 -6.56 -16.10 -15.79
C VAL A 708 -7.39 -16.88 -16.81
N ILE A 709 -7.96 -16.21 -17.80
CA ILE A 709 -8.77 -16.81 -18.87
C ILE A 709 -8.13 -16.51 -20.22
N ARG A 710 -7.82 -17.57 -20.99
CA ARG A 710 -7.05 -17.51 -22.23
C ARG A 710 -7.85 -18.14 -23.38
N PRO A 711 -7.99 -17.46 -24.53
CA PRO A 711 -8.49 -18.10 -25.74
C PRO A 711 -7.36 -18.85 -26.44
N ILE A 712 -7.58 -20.14 -26.70
CA ILE A 712 -6.58 -21.02 -27.31
C ILE A 712 -7.02 -21.35 -28.74
N ALA A 713 -6.15 -21.12 -29.71
CA ALA A 713 -6.32 -21.56 -31.09
C ALA A 713 -5.39 -22.76 -31.34
N LEU A 714 -5.96 -23.90 -31.73
CA LEU A 714 -5.23 -25.16 -31.89
C LEU A 714 -5.28 -25.60 -33.35
N THR A 715 -4.17 -26.14 -33.85
CA THR A 715 -4.17 -26.97 -35.05
C THR A 715 -4.90 -28.29 -34.79
N GLU A 716 -5.21 -29.06 -35.84
CA GLU A 716 -5.80 -30.39 -35.65
C GLU A 716 -4.89 -31.35 -34.86
N GLU A 717 -3.58 -31.23 -35.03
CA GLU A 717 -2.58 -32.01 -34.30
C GLU A 717 -2.55 -31.62 -32.81
N GLU A 718 -2.51 -30.32 -32.51
CA GLU A 718 -2.54 -29.82 -31.13
C GLU A 718 -3.88 -30.15 -30.45
N ALA A 719 -4.98 -30.16 -31.18
CA ALA A 719 -6.27 -30.61 -30.66
C ALA A 719 -6.28 -32.11 -30.35
N ALA A 720 -5.59 -32.93 -31.16
CA ALA A 720 -5.46 -34.36 -30.92
C ALA A 720 -4.55 -34.70 -29.71
N ASN A 721 -3.58 -33.83 -29.43
CA ASN A 721 -2.65 -33.96 -28.30
C ASN A 721 -3.15 -33.30 -27.00
N ALA A 722 -4.31 -32.65 -27.02
CA ALA A 722 -4.85 -31.97 -25.86
C ALA A 722 -5.20 -32.97 -24.72
N PRO A 723 -5.11 -32.54 -23.44
CA PRO A 723 -5.50 -33.38 -22.31
C PRO A 723 -6.94 -33.91 -22.41
N GLU A 724 -7.16 -35.13 -21.89
CA GLU A 724 -8.49 -35.74 -21.89
C GLU A 724 -9.51 -34.85 -21.18
N GLY A 725 -10.66 -34.64 -21.82
CA GLY A 725 -11.73 -33.79 -21.29
C GLY A 725 -11.61 -32.29 -21.60
N MET A 726 -10.57 -31.85 -22.33
CA MET A 726 -10.49 -30.47 -22.79
C MET A 726 -11.52 -30.19 -23.89
N ASP A 727 -12.55 -29.40 -23.55
CA ASP A 727 -13.57 -28.98 -24.50
C ASP A 727 -12.98 -28.13 -25.65
N MET A 728 -13.46 -28.35 -26.88
CA MET A 728 -13.03 -27.63 -28.08
C MET A 728 -14.17 -27.51 -29.10
N ILE A 729 -14.22 -26.38 -29.83
CA ILE A 729 -15.17 -26.14 -30.94
C ILE A 729 -14.42 -25.69 -32.19
N ASP A 730 -15.05 -25.76 -33.37
CA ASP A 730 -14.45 -25.27 -34.62
C ASP A 730 -14.22 -23.76 -34.57
N MET A 731 -13.03 -23.30 -34.99
CA MET A 731 -12.69 -21.89 -34.95
C MET A 731 -13.40 -21.10 -36.04
N ILE A 732 -14.24 -20.14 -35.64
CA ILE A 732 -14.98 -19.26 -36.56
C ILE A 732 -14.00 -18.36 -37.30
N GLY A 733 -13.95 -18.53 -38.63
CA GLY A 733 -13.13 -17.72 -39.54
C GLY A 733 -11.76 -18.32 -39.88
N MET A 734 -11.41 -19.49 -39.32
CA MET A 734 -10.18 -20.24 -39.58
C MET A 734 -10.52 -21.74 -39.76
N PRO A 735 -10.75 -22.21 -41.00
CA PRO A 735 -11.00 -23.63 -41.27
C PRO A 735 -9.83 -24.51 -40.78
N ASN A 736 -10.14 -25.75 -40.34
CA ASN A 736 -9.16 -26.73 -39.84
C ASN A 736 -8.40 -26.28 -38.58
N MET A 737 -8.98 -25.36 -37.81
CA MET A 737 -8.49 -25.00 -36.47
C MET A 737 -9.59 -25.19 -35.44
N LYS A 738 -9.17 -25.54 -34.21
CA LYS A 738 -10.05 -25.62 -33.04
C LYS A 738 -9.85 -24.41 -32.14
N PHE A 739 -10.88 -24.13 -31.36
CA PHE A 739 -10.92 -23.03 -30.39
C PHE A 739 -11.35 -23.57 -29.02
N SER A 740 -10.65 -23.13 -27.98
CA SER A 740 -11.01 -23.40 -26.59
C SER A 740 -10.87 -22.15 -25.73
N ILE A 741 -11.59 -22.11 -24.62
CA ILE A 741 -11.37 -21.15 -23.53
C ILE A 741 -10.81 -21.93 -22.36
N ALA A 742 -9.56 -21.65 -21.98
CA ALA A 742 -8.92 -22.22 -20.81
C ALA A 742 -8.91 -21.23 -19.65
N VAL A 743 -9.04 -21.75 -18.42
CA VAL A 743 -9.10 -20.95 -17.19
C VAL A 743 -8.12 -21.54 -16.18
N SER A 744 -7.22 -20.71 -15.64
CA SER A 744 -6.42 -21.11 -14.49
C SER A 744 -7.29 -21.14 -13.24
N ALA A 745 -7.43 -22.32 -12.64
CA ALA A 745 -8.20 -22.52 -11.42
C ALA A 745 -7.53 -21.82 -10.23
N TYR A 746 -6.20 -21.91 -10.13
CA TYR A 746 -5.46 -21.44 -8.96
C TYR A 746 -5.10 -19.96 -8.99
N ASP A 747 -5.09 -19.31 -10.15
CA ASP A 747 -4.83 -17.87 -10.23
C ASP A 747 -6.12 -17.04 -10.27
N CYS A 748 -7.27 -17.68 -10.53
CA CYS A 748 -8.55 -17.00 -10.54
C CYS A 748 -8.89 -16.41 -9.17
N THR A 749 -9.46 -15.19 -9.16
CA THR A 749 -9.96 -14.54 -7.94
C THR A 749 -11.48 -14.61 -7.82
N GLY A 750 -12.16 -15.34 -8.71
CA GLY A 750 -13.62 -15.51 -8.68
C GLY A 750 -14.43 -14.23 -8.91
N CYS A 751 -13.85 -13.18 -9.50
CA CYS A 751 -14.53 -11.88 -9.62
C CYS A 751 -15.79 -11.90 -10.49
N GLY A 752 -15.89 -12.81 -11.46
CA GLY A 752 -17.06 -12.93 -12.33
C GLY A 752 -17.15 -11.92 -13.48
N SER A 753 -16.17 -11.01 -13.66
CA SER A 753 -16.18 -10.02 -14.75
C SER A 753 -16.31 -10.66 -16.14
N CYS A 754 -15.64 -11.80 -16.37
CA CYS A 754 -15.72 -12.55 -17.61
C CYS A 754 -17.13 -13.10 -17.90
N ALA A 755 -17.81 -13.64 -16.88
CA ALA A 755 -19.19 -14.10 -16.98
C ALA A 755 -20.17 -12.93 -17.16
N ASN A 756 -19.90 -11.80 -16.50
CA ASN A 756 -20.70 -10.58 -16.64
C ASN A 756 -20.75 -10.10 -18.09
N VAL A 757 -19.60 -9.96 -18.77
CA VAL A 757 -19.53 -9.44 -20.14
C VAL A 757 -19.82 -10.47 -21.23
N CYS A 758 -19.94 -11.76 -20.88
CA CYS A 758 -20.18 -12.83 -21.84
C CYS A 758 -21.54 -12.60 -22.56
N PRO A 759 -21.56 -12.38 -23.89
CA PRO A 759 -22.82 -12.13 -24.60
C PRO A 759 -23.62 -13.42 -24.85
N GLY A 760 -22.95 -14.56 -24.94
CA GLY A 760 -23.61 -15.85 -25.17
C GLY A 760 -24.28 -15.98 -26.55
N LYS A 761 -24.83 -17.16 -26.84
CA LYS A 761 -25.75 -17.35 -27.98
C LYS A 761 -27.18 -17.16 -27.48
N LYS A 762 -27.96 -16.31 -28.17
CA LYS A 762 -29.37 -16.03 -27.83
C LYS A 762 -29.61 -15.64 -26.35
N GLY A 763 -28.60 -15.06 -25.68
CA GLY A 763 -28.68 -14.65 -24.27
C GLY A 763 -28.21 -15.70 -23.27
N GLU A 764 -27.97 -16.96 -23.67
CA GLU A 764 -27.43 -17.99 -22.78
C GLU A 764 -25.92 -17.84 -22.61
N LYS A 765 -25.47 -17.72 -21.36
CA LYS A 765 -24.07 -17.45 -21.03
C LYS A 765 -23.16 -18.63 -21.40
N ALA A 766 -22.03 -18.32 -22.04
CA ALA A 766 -20.97 -19.29 -22.32
C ALA A 766 -20.00 -19.49 -21.14
N LEU A 767 -20.18 -18.74 -20.04
CA LEU A 767 -19.39 -18.84 -18.83
C LEU A 767 -20.34 -18.80 -17.63
N VAL A 768 -20.28 -19.84 -16.80
CA VAL A 768 -21.08 -19.98 -15.57
C VAL A 768 -20.11 -20.17 -14.41
N MET A 769 -20.29 -19.44 -13.32
CA MET A 769 -19.45 -19.61 -12.13
C MET A 769 -19.78 -20.94 -11.46
N GLY A 770 -18.75 -21.74 -11.15
CA GLY A 770 -18.88 -23.00 -10.43
C GLY A 770 -17.76 -23.19 -9.41
N ASN A 771 -17.93 -24.11 -8.47
CA ASN A 771 -16.99 -24.35 -7.38
C ASN A 771 -15.58 -24.66 -7.91
N MET A 772 -14.57 -23.99 -7.34
CA MET A 772 -13.17 -24.07 -7.77
C MET A 772 -12.59 -25.48 -7.56
N GLU A 773 -12.75 -26.05 -6.37
CA GLU A 773 -12.16 -27.33 -5.97
C GLU A 773 -12.65 -28.50 -6.85
N ALA A 774 -13.97 -28.58 -7.08
CA ALA A 774 -14.59 -29.56 -7.98
C ALA A 774 -14.12 -29.43 -9.44
N ASN A 775 -13.47 -28.33 -9.81
CA ASN A 775 -12.98 -28.04 -11.15
C ASN A 775 -11.47 -27.81 -11.20
N ALA A 776 -10.72 -28.06 -10.12
CA ALA A 776 -9.29 -27.79 -10.04
C ALA A 776 -8.48 -28.55 -11.10
N GLY A 777 -8.92 -29.77 -11.46
CA GLY A 777 -8.32 -30.57 -12.53
C GLY A 777 -8.30 -29.89 -13.91
N ARG A 778 -9.17 -28.89 -14.15
CA ARG A 778 -9.16 -28.07 -15.38
C ARG A 778 -7.92 -27.19 -15.51
N GLN A 779 -7.12 -27.01 -14.45
CA GLN A 779 -5.84 -26.31 -14.52
C GLN A 779 -4.93 -26.89 -15.61
N THR A 780 -4.94 -28.22 -15.79
CA THR A 780 -4.16 -28.91 -16.84
C THR A 780 -4.48 -28.42 -18.26
N PHE A 781 -5.72 -27.97 -18.52
CA PHE A 781 -6.12 -27.40 -19.81
C PHE A 781 -5.53 -26.01 -20.03
N PHE A 782 -5.41 -25.23 -18.95
CA PHE A 782 -4.75 -23.93 -18.99
C PHE A 782 -3.25 -24.09 -19.22
N ASP A 783 -2.61 -24.98 -18.47
CA ASP A 783 -1.16 -25.24 -18.58
C ASP A 783 -0.81 -25.64 -20.02
N TYR A 784 -1.51 -26.65 -20.57
CA TYR A 784 -1.35 -27.07 -21.96
C TYR A 784 -1.55 -25.91 -22.95
N GLY A 785 -2.64 -25.14 -22.79
CA GLY A 785 -2.95 -24.03 -23.68
C GLY A 785 -1.90 -22.92 -23.67
N THR A 786 -1.23 -22.68 -22.53
CA THR A 786 -0.18 -21.66 -22.40
C THR A 786 1.18 -22.10 -22.94
N GLU A 787 1.43 -23.40 -23.09
CA GLU A 787 2.65 -23.93 -23.70
C GLU A 787 2.62 -23.88 -25.23
N LEU A 788 1.42 -23.82 -25.83
CA LEU A 788 1.27 -23.76 -27.28
C LEU A 788 1.79 -22.44 -27.85
N PRO A 789 2.54 -22.46 -28.98
CA PRO A 789 3.03 -21.23 -29.58
C PRO A 789 1.89 -20.40 -30.17
N ILE A 790 1.99 -19.07 -30.06
CA ILE A 790 1.07 -18.13 -30.71
C ILE A 790 1.09 -18.37 -32.22
N LYS A 791 -0.09 -18.44 -32.85
CA LYS A 791 -0.25 -18.69 -34.29
C LYS A 791 -0.22 -17.38 -35.08
N PRO A 792 0.83 -17.09 -35.87
CA PRO A 792 0.94 -15.83 -36.60
C PRO A 792 -0.23 -15.58 -37.56
N GLU A 793 -0.73 -16.63 -38.22
CA GLU A 793 -1.86 -16.59 -39.13
C GLU A 793 -3.18 -16.21 -38.44
N VAL A 794 -3.36 -16.59 -37.17
CA VAL A 794 -4.53 -16.21 -36.36
C VAL A 794 -4.45 -14.73 -36.00
N VAL A 795 -3.29 -14.27 -35.52
CA VAL A 795 -3.07 -12.86 -35.18
C VAL A 795 -3.23 -11.98 -36.42
N ALA A 796 -2.68 -12.39 -37.56
CA ALA A 796 -2.82 -11.68 -38.83
C ALA A 796 -4.29 -11.60 -39.29
N LYS A 797 -5.05 -12.71 -39.16
CA LYS A 797 -6.46 -12.76 -39.54
C LYS A 797 -7.33 -11.81 -38.72
N PHE A 798 -7.17 -11.81 -37.39
CA PHE A 798 -8.02 -11.05 -36.49
C PHE A 798 -7.47 -9.67 -36.13
N LYS A 799 -6.20 -9.39 -36.46
CA LYS A 799 -5.45 -8.16 -36.17
C LYS A 799 -5.32 -7.88 -34.67
N GLU A 800 -4.09 -7.72 -34.18
CA GLU A 800 -3.83 -7.44 -32.76
C GLU A 800 -4.49 -6.14 -32.26
N THR A 801 -4.74 -5.18 -33.13
CA THR A 801 -5.47 -3.92 -32.83
C THR A 801 -7.00 -4.07 -32.82
N THR A 802 -7.52 -5.29 -32.62
CA THR A 802 -8.95 -5.54 -32.37
C THR A 802 -9.16 -6.24 -31.04
N VAL A 803 -10.38 -6.18 -30.51
CA VAL A 803 -10.75 -6.89 -29.27
C VAL A 803 -10.51 -8.39 -29.40
N LYS A 804 -10.86 -9.02 -30.53
CA LYS A 804 -10.66 -10.46 -30.71
C LYS A 804 -9.18 -10.80 -30.88
N GLY A 805 -8.48 -10.07 -31.76
CA GLY A 805 -7.10 -10.38 -32.13
C GLY A 805 -6.08 -10.08 -31.03
N SER A 806 -6.26 -8.99 -30.26
CA SER A 806 -5.39 -8.67 -29.11
C SER A 806 -5.31 -9.82 -28.11
N GLN A 807 -6.39 -10.58 -27.93
CA GLN A 807 -6.44 -11.65 -26.94
C GLN A 807 -5.80 -12.96 -27.39
N PHE A 808 -5.38 -13.07 -28.66
CA PHE A 808 -4.52 -14.16 -29.12
C PHE A 808 -3.03 -13.85 -28.93
N LYS A 809 -2.68 -12.63 -28.49
CA LYS A 809 -1.33 -12.30 -28.01
C LYS A 809 -1.22 -12.70 -26.54
N GLN A 810 -0.06 -13.22 -26.16
CA GLN A 810 0.27 -13.43 -24.75
C GLN A 810 0.23 -12.07 -24.02
N PRO A 811 -0.52 -11.94 -22.92
CA PRO A 811 -0.38 -10.79 -22.05
C PRO A 811 0.88 -10.94 -21.21
N LEU A 812 1.59 -9.83 -21.04
CA LEU A 812 2.83 -9.76 -20.27
C LEU A 812 2.61 -9.07 -18.92
N LEU A 813 1.36 -9.06 -18.46
CA LEU A 813 0.92 -8.75 -17.10
C LEU A 813 -0.11 -9.82 -16.69
N GLU A 814 0.25 -10.65 -15.71
CA GLU A 814 -0.60 -11.75 -15.26
C GLU A 814 -0.51 -12.00 -13.75
N PHE A 815 -1.63 -12.43 -13.16
CA PHE A 815 -1.73 -12.89 -11.77
C PHE A 815 -1.31 -11.87 -10.70
N SER A 816 -1.48 -10.57 -10.99
CA SER A 816 -1.16 -9.48 -10.06
C SER A 816 -1.89 -9.59 -8.70
N GLY A 817 -1.34 -8.91 -7.69
CA GLY A 817 -1.96 -8.77 -6.36
C GLY A 817 -3.19 -7.84 -6.31
N ALA A 818 -3.74 -7.40 -7.46
CA ALA A 818 -4.88 -6.50 -7.51
C ALA A 818 -6.18 -7.13 -6.98
N CYS A 819 -7.13 -6.30 -6.57
CA CYS A 819 -8.44 -6.73 -6.09
C CYS A 819 -9.22 -7.56 -7.12
N ALA A 820 -10.06 -8.49 -6.64
CA ALA A 820 -11.00 -9.21 -7.50
C ALA A 820 -11.93 -8.23 -8.25
N GLY A 821 -11.83 -8.19 -9.58
CA GLY A 821 -12.61 -7.29 -10.42
C GLY A 821 -12.02 -5.88 -10.55
N CYS A 822 -10.74 -5.67 -10.25
CA CYS A 822 -10.05 -4.39 -10.39
C CYS A 822 -10.27 -3.75 -11.77
N GLY A 823 -10.58 -2.45 -11.80
CA GLY A 823 -10.76 -1.67 -13.03
C GLY A 823 -9.46 -1.21 -13.70
N GLU A 824 -8.29 -1.29 -13.05
CA GLU A 824 -7.02 -0.78 -13.61
C GLU A 824 -6.34 -1.80 -14.53
N THR A 825 -6.13 -3.02 -14.03
CA THR A 825 -5.29 -4.04 -14.67
C THR A 825 -5.77 -4.52 -16.04
N PRO A 826 -7.08 -4.53 -16.40
CA PRO A 826 -7.49 -4.88 -17.77
C PRO A 826 -6.85 -3.96 -18.82
N TYR A 827 -6.72 -2.65 -18.53
CA TYR A 827 -6.08 -1.69 -19.42
C TYR A 827 -4.57 -1.94 -19.53
N ALA A 828 -3.87 -2.08 -18.40
CA ALA A 828 -2.43 -2.35 -18.39
C ALA A 828 -2.10 -3.66 -19.13
N LYS A 829 -2.88 -4.73 -18.89
CA LYS A 829 -2.79 -6.00 -19.59
C LYS A 829 -2.91 -5.81 -21.10
N LEU A 830 -3.92 -5.05 -21.56
CA LEU A 830 -4.10 -4.78 -22.98
C LEU A 830 -2.90 -4.06 -23.60
N ILE A 831 -2.35 -3.05 -22.91
CA ILE A 831 -1.14 -2.33 -23.37
C ILE A 831 0.02 -3.33 -23.55
N THR A 832 0.23 -4.24 -22.59
CA THR A 832 1.29 -5.26 -22.72
C THR A 832 1.07 -6.22 -23.89
N GLN A 833 -0.19 -6.54 -24.25
CA GLN A 833 -0.49 -7.41 -25.39
C GLN A 833 -0.17 -6.74 -26.73
N LEU A 834 -0.20 -5.41 -26.78
CA LEU A 834 0.06 -4.61 -27.98
C LEU A 834 1.54 -4.25 -28.13
N PHE A 835 2.23 -3.91 -27.03
CA PHE A 835 3.58 -3.31 -27.09
C PHE A 835 4.59 -3.89 -26.10
N GLY A 836 4.21 -4.91 -25.33
CA GLY A 836 4.96 -5.36 -24.16
C GLY A 836 6.34 -5.93 -24.46
N ASP A 837 6.59 -6.38 -25.69
CA ASP A 837 7.89 -6.92 -26.13
C ASP A 837 8.98 -5.84 -26.33
N ARG A 838 8.62 -4.55 -26.26
CA ARG A 838 9.54 -3.42 -26.47
C ARG A 838 9.28 -2.21 -25.57
N MET A 839 8.52 -2.37 -24.48
CA MET A 839 8.10 -1.23 -23.66
C MET A 839 8.95 -1.01 -22.41
N TYR A 840 9.12 0.26 -22.04
CA TYR A 840 9.52 0.70 -20.70
C TYR A 840 8.28 1.19 -19.96
N ILE A 841 8.21 0.90 -18.66
CA ILE A 841 7.17 1.40 -17.75
C ILE A 841 7.83 2.16 -16.61
N ALA A 842 7.62 3.48 -16.58
CA ALA A 842 7.78 4.29 -15.38
C ALA A 842 6.43 4.30 -14.64
N ASN A 843 6.38 3.72 -13.44
CA ASN A 843 5.14 3.59 -12.69
C ASN A 843 5.16 4.46 -11.43
N ALA A 844 4.16 5.33 -11.27
CA ALA A 844 3.99 6.15 -10.08
C ALA A 844 3.62 5.27 -8.88
N THR A 845 4.01 5.68 -7.69
CA THR A 845 3.54 5.00 -6.47
C THR A 845 2.00 5.12 -6.37
N GLY A 846 1.32 4.02 -6.09
CA GLY A 846 -0.13 3.94 -6.05
C GLY A 846 -0.60 2.50 -6.22
N CYS A 847 -1.88 2.27 -6.50
CA CYS A 847 -2.36 0.90 -6.72
C CYS A 847 -1.56 0.19 -7.83
N SER A 848 -1.25 0.89 -8.92
CA SER A 848 -0.47 0.35 -10.03
C SER A 848 0.94 -0.10 -9.69
N SER A 849 1.60 0.52 -8.70
CA SER A 849 2.89 0.01 -8.22
C SER A 849 2.73 -1.15 -7.25
N ILE A 850 1.70 -1.12 -6.39
CA ILE A 850 1.46 -2.17 -5.38
C ILE A 850 1.02 -3.48 -6.04
N TRP A 851 0.09 -3.46 -6.99
CA TRP A 851 -0.22 -4.70 -7.73
C TRP A 851 0.84 -5.00 -8.79
N GLY A 852 1.63 -4.02 -9.22
CA GLY A 852 2.62 -4.15 -10.30
C GLY A 852 3.97 -4.72 -9.89
N ASN A 853 4.41 -4.51 -8.64
CA ASN A 853 5.64 -5.08 -8.09
C ASN A 853 5.69 -5.00 -6.54
N SER A 854 4.78 -5.71 -5.85
CA SER A 854 4.93 -5.98 -4.42
C SER A 854 5.77 -7.24 -4.25
N SER A 855 7.08 -7.05 -4.01
CA SER A 855 8.02 -8.15 -3.79
C SER A 855 7.49 -9.11 -2.72
N PRO A 856 7.56 -10.44 -2.95
CA PRO A 856 8.31 -11.13 -4.00
C PRO A 856 7.50 -11.46 -5.27
N SER A 857 6.28 -10.96 -5.45
CA SER A 857 5.44 -11.29 -6.62
C SER A 857 5.58 -10.25 -7.73
N THR A 858 6.12 -10.67 -8.88
CA THR A 858 6.34 -9.85 -10.08
C THR A 858 5.40 -10.30 -11.21
N PRO A 859 4.28 -9.59 -11.45
CA PRO A 859 3.28 -9.99 -12.44
C PRO A 859 3.59 -9.60 -13.88
N TYR A 860 4.52 -8.67 -14.09
CA TYR A 860 5.05 -8.43 -15.42
C TYR A 860 5.98 -9.59 -15.81
N THR A 861 5.77 -10.16 -16.98
CA THR A 861 6.47 -11.37 -17.46
C THR A 861 7.07 -11.16 -18.85
N VAL A 862 7.70 -12.18 -19.41
CA VAL A 862 8.31 -12.16 -20.75
C VAL A 862 7.64 -13.13 -21.71
N ASN A 863 7.79 -12.86 -23.00
CA ASN A 863 7.42 -13.78 -24.06
C ASN A 863 8.48 -14.89 -24.23
N PRO A 864 8.26 -15.90 -25.11
CA PRO A 864 9.22 -16.99 -25.34
C PRO A 864 10.58 -16.53 -25.88
N GLN A 865 10.71 -15.31 -26.39
CA GLN A 865 11.99 -14.72 -26.81
C GLN A 865 12.73 -14.02 -25.65
N GLY A 866 12.19 -14.07 -24.43
CA GLY A 866 12.73 -13.38 -23.26
C GLY A 866 12.48 -11.88 -23.24
N ARG A 867 11.64 -11.34 -24.13
CA ARG A 867 11.30 -9.91 -24.23
C ARG A 867 10.03 -9.62 -23.43
N GLY A 868 10.03 -8.52 -22.68
CA GLY A 868 8.86 -8.08 -21.91
C GLY A 868 9.03 -6.65 -21.35
N PRO A 869 8.02 -6.15 -20.60
CA PRO A 869 8.06 -4.80 -20.07
C PRO A 869 9.20 -4.59 -19.08
N ALA A 870 10.04 -3.58 -19.32
CA ALA A 870 11.02 -3.11 -18.34
C ALA A 870 10.34 -2.13 -17.38
N TRP A 871 10.08 -2.57 -16.15
CA TRP A 871 9.26 -1.84 -15.17
C TRP A 871 10.11 -1.25 -14.05
N SER A 872 9.82 -0.01 -13.64
CA SER A 872 10.39 0.59 -12.43
C SER A 872 9.44 1.59 -11.79
N ASN A 873 9.46 1.66 -10.45
CA ASN A 873 8.84 2.73 -9.66
C ASN A 873 9.95 3.57 -9.03
N SER A 874 9.95 4.89 -9.30
CA SER A 874 10.79 5.86 -8.60
C SER A 874 10.06 6.30 -7.32
N LEU A 875 9.29 7.39 -7.40
CA LEU A 875 8.48 7.91 -6.29
C LEU A 875 7.04 8.19 -6.73
N PHE A 876 6.27 8.87 -5.88
CA PHE A 876 4.89 9.24 -6.18
C PHE A 876 4.83 10.51 -7.03
N GLU A 877 5.70 11.47 -6.72
CA GLU A 877 5.71 12.83 -7.24
C GLU A 877 6.43 13.00 -8.58
N ASP A 878 7.36 12.11 -8.94
CA ASP A 878 8.34 12.32 -10.02
C ASP A 878 8.15 11.42 -11.25
N ASN A 879 7.07 10.66 -11.31
CA ASN A 879 6.96 9.56 -12.27
C ASN A 879 6.98 10.02 -13.75
N ALA A 880 6.48 11.23 -14.03
CA ALA A 880 6.51 11.78 -15.38
C ALA A 880 7.97 12.03 -15.80
N GLU A 881 8.71 12.71 -14.95
CA GLU A 881 10.12 13.07 -15.10
C GLU A 881 11.01 11.83 -15.15
N PHE A 882 10.68 10.81 -14.36
CA PHE A 882 11.39 9.54 -14.35
C PHE A 882 11.26 8.82 -15.71
N GLY A 883 10.03 8.69 -16.23
CA GLY A 883 9.80 8.14 -17.57
C GLY A 883 10.41 8.98 -18.68
N TYR A 884 10.44 10.31 -18.51
CA TYR A 884 11.13 11.21 -19.42
C TYR A 884 12.65 10.97 -19.42
N GLY A 885 13.25 10.76 -18.25
CA GLY A 885 14.67 10.39 -18.12
C GLY A 885 15.01 9.08 -18.86
N MET A 886 14.15 8.06 -18.75
CA MET A 886 14.29 6.81 -19.51
C MET A 886 14.28 7.07 -21.03
N LEU A 887 13.36 7.91 -21.51
CA LEU A 887 13.26 8.27 -22.92
C LEU A 887 14.52 8.97 -23.43
N LEU A 888 15.01 9.97 -22.69
CA LEU A 888 16.23 10.70 -23.05
C LEU A 888 17.44 9.77 -23.18
N ALA A 889 17.57 8.80 -22.27
CA ALA A 889 18.63 7.80 -22.34
C ALA A 889 18.49 6.93 -23.60
N GLN A 890 17.29 6.42 -23.89
CA GLN A 890 17.04 5.60 -25.09
C GLN A 890 17.29 6.37 -26.38
N ASN A 891 16.79 7.60 -26.50
CA ASN A 891 17.00 8.44 -27.67
C ASN A 891 18.49 8.71 -27.91
N THR A 892 19.23 9.05 -26.85
CA THR A 892 20.68 9.31 -26.94
C THR A 892 21.46 8.09 -27.41
N ILE A 893 21.19 6.91 -26.84
CA ILE A 893 21.87 5.67 -27.23
C ILE A 893 21.49 5.30 -28.67
N ARG A 894 20.21 5.41 -29.04
CA ARG A 894 19.71 5.08 -30.39
C ARG A 894 20.27 5.98 -31.47
N GLU A 895 20.34 7.29 -31.26
CA GLU A 895 20.94 8.22 -32.22
C GLU A 895 22.44 7.95 -32.43
N ARG A 896 23.18 7.60 -31.37
CA ARG A 896 24.58 7.16 -31.50
C ARG A 896 24.70 5.91 -32.36
N LEU A 897 23.84 4.90 -32.13
CA LEU A 897 23.87 3.67 -32.91
C LEU A 897 23.42 3.89 -34.35
N LYS A 898 22.41 4.73 -34.58
CA LYS A 898 21.96 5.15 -35.92
C LYS A 898 23.10 5.75 -36.73
N ALA A 899 23.91 6.64 -36.15
CA ALA A 899 25.09 7.19 -36.83
C ALA A 899 26.10 6.11 -37.26
N SER A 900 26.19 5.00 -36.52
CA SER A 900 27.01 3.85 -36.90
C SER A 900 26.37 3.03 -38.03
N VAL A 901 25.04 2.92 -38.05
CA VAL A 901 24.30 2.29 -39.16
C VAL A 901 24.41 3.12 -40.45
N GLU A 902 24.32 4.45 -40.36
CA GLU A 902 24.52 5.38 -41.50
C GLU A 902 25.91 5.17 -42.12
N LYS A 903 26.96 5.10 -41.30
CA LYS A 903 28.32 4.79 -41.77
C LYS A 903 28.43 3.42 -42.44
N LEU A 904 27.72 2.40 -41.96
CA LEU A 904 27.71 1.09 -42.58
C LEU A 904 27.00 1.09 -43.94
N ALA A 905 25.90 1.84 -44.05
CA ALA A 905 25.18 2.02 -45.31
C ALA A 905 26.08 2.74 -46.34
N GLU A 906 26.84 3.74 -45.92
CA GLU A 906 27.76 4.53 -46.76
C GLU A 906 29.04 3.78 -47.16
N ASN A 907 29.75 3.17 -46.20
CA ASN A 907 31.11 2.63 -46.39
C ASN A 907 31.14 1.19 -46.90
N GLY A 908 29.98 0.59 -47.11
CA GLY A 908 29.74 -0.58 -47.96
C GLY A 908 30.74 -1.72 -47.94
N VAL A 909 30.49 -2.72 -47.09
CA VAL A 909 31.28 -3.97 -47.06
C VAL A 909 30.50 -5.18 -47.61
N ASN A 910 29.16 -5.14 -47.61
CA ASN A 910 28.25 -6.19 -48.09
C ASN A 910 26.89 -5.59 -48.51
N ASP A 911 26.33 -6.00 -49.64
CA ASP A 911 25.06 -5.46 -50.17
C ASP A 911 23.82 -5.83 -49.33
N ASP A 912 23.80 -7.01 -48.70
CA ASP A 912 22.72 -7.43 -47.80
C ASP A 912 22.71 -6.57 -46.52
N VAL A 913 23.91 -6.24 -46.00
CA VAL A 913 24.05 -5.33 -44.85
C VAL A 913 23.59 -3.92 -45.20
N LYS A 914 23.91 -3.42 -46.41
CA LYS A 914 23.42 -2.12 -46.87
C LYS A 914 21.90 -2.07 -46.97
N ALA A 915 21.29 -3.10 -47.56
CA ALA A 915 19.85 -3.17 -47.70
C ALA A 915 19.14 -3.19 -46.33
N ALA A 916 19.64 -4.01 -45.39
CA ALA A 916 19.09 -4.07 -44.04
C ALA A 916 19.34 -2.78 -43.24
N ALA A 917 20.50 -2.14 -43.40
CA ALA A 917 20.80 -0.84 -42.80
C ALA A 917 19.85 0.25 -43.33
N GLN A 918 19.59 0.28 -44.64
CA GLN A 918 18.64 1.23 -45.22
C GLN A 918 17.22 0.99 -44.71
N GLU A 919 16.75 -0.27 -44.65
CA GLU A 919 15.44 -0.60 -44.10
C GLU A 919 15.31 -0.17 -42.61
N TYR A 920 16.37 -0.33 -41.82
CA TYR A 920 16.41 0.16 -40.44
C TYR A 920 16.29 1.69 -40.37
N LEU A 921 17.02 2.42 -41.21
CA LEU A 921 17.01 3.88 -41.23
C LEU A 921 15.65 4.43 -41.69
N ASP A 922 15.06 3.84 -42.73
CA ASP A 922 13.75 4.22 -43.27
C ASP A 922 12.61 4.01 -42.25
N THR A 923 12.81 3.08 -41.31
CA THR A 923 11.83 2.74 -40.26
C THR A 923 12.18 3.30 -38.89
N PHE A 924 13.28 4.05 -38.73
CA PHE A 924 13.89 4.37 -37.43
C PHE A 924 12.92 4.94 -36.37
N SER A 925 11.97 5.78 -36.80
CA SER A 925 10.98 6.43 -35.94
C SER A 925 9.65 5.66 -35.81
N VAL A 926 9.48 4.53 -36.51
CA VAL A 926 8.20 3.81 -36.60
C VAL A 926 8.22 2.56 -35.72
N GLY A 927 7.46 2.59 -34.62
CA GLY A 927 7.43 1.50 -33.63
C GLY A 927 6.96 0.16 -34.20
N ALA A 928 6.01 0.20 -35.14
CA ALA A 928 5.42 -1.00 -35.75
C ALA A 928 6.36 -1.76 -36.70
N THR A 929 7.36 -1.11 -37.30
CA THR A 929 8.21 -1.71 -38.35
C THR A 929 9.69 -1.76 -38.00
N ASN A 930 10.18 -0.86 -37.12
CA ASN A 930 11.61 -0.79 -36.80
C ASN A 930 12.15 -2.03 -36.11
N GLY A 931 11.32 -2.74 -35.31
CA GLY A 931 11.73 -3.98 -34.65
C GLY A 931 12.13 -5.05 -35.66
N THR A 932 11.26 -5.33 -36.64
CA THR A 932 11.54 -6.30 -37.71
C THR A 932 12.73 -5.88 -38.58
N ALA A 933 12.85 -4.60 -38.91
CA ALA A 933 14.01 -4.08 -39.64
C ALA A 933 15.32 -4.23 -38.84
N THR A 934 15.26 -4.03 -37.51
CA THR A 934 16.38 -4.25 -36.61
C THR A 934 16.79 -5.72 -36.57
N ASP A 935 15.84 -6.65 -36.44
CA ASP A 935 16.14 -8.08 -36.42
C ASP A 935 16.84 -8.53 -37.73
N LYS A 936 16.41 -7.99 -38.89
CA LYS A 936 17.10 -8.20 -40.18
C LYS A 936 18.51 -7.62 -40.21
N LEU A 937 18.69 -6.39 -39.71
CA LEU A 937 20.00 -5.75 -39.64
C LEU A 937 20.95 -6.54 -38.75
N VAL A 938 20.52 -6.92 -37.54
CA VAL A 938 21.32 -7.75 -36.63
C VAL A 938 21.70 -9.06 -37.29
N LYS A 939 20.75 -9.74 -37.96
CA LYS A 939 21.02 -10.99 -38.68
C LYS A 939 22.05 -10.80 -39.79
N ALA A 940 21.90 -9.77 -40.62
CA ALA A 940 22.86 -9.46 -41.69
C ALA A 940 24.26 -9.14 -41.13
N LEU A 941 24.35 -8.46 -39.98
CA LEU A 941 25.61 -8.18 -39.30
C LEU A 941 26.25 -9.42 -38.68
N GLU A 942 25.46 -10.32 -38.07
CA GLU A 942 25.95 -11.60 -37.54
C GLU A 942 26.50 -12.48 -38.67
N ASP A 943 25.83 -12.53 -39.82
CA ASP A 943 26.22 -13.32 -40.99
C ASP A 943 27.36 -12.68 -41.82
N CYS A 944 27.63 -11.37 -41.65
CA CYS A 944 28.73 -10.67 -42.31
C CYS A 944 30.08 -10.98 -41.64
N ASP A 945 31.02 -11.58 -42.37
CA ASP A 945 32.43 -11.70 -41.95
C ASP A 945 33.23 -10.44 -42.34
N CYS A 946 32.82 -9.30 -41.79
CA CYS A 946 33.43 -8.00 -42.03
C CYS A 946 34.07 -7.43 -40.76
N GLY A 947 35.37 -7.11 -40.81
CA GLY A 947 36.16 -6.59 -39.69
C GLY A 947 35.96 -5.10 -39.37
N CYS A 948 34.80 -4.52 -39.65
CA CYS A 948 34.54 -3.10 -39.37
C CYS A 948 34.17 -2.86 -37.90
N ALA A 949 34.61 -1.71 -37.36
CA ALA A 949 34.39 -1.36 -35.96
C ALA A 949 32.90 -1.15 -35.64
N GLU A 950 32.15 -0.61 -36.59
CA GLU A 950 30.71 -0.34 -36.48
C GLU A 950 29.91 -1.63 -36.28
N ARG A 951 30.26 -2.72 -36.98
CA ARG A 951 29.62 -4.03 -36.77
C ARG A 951 29.77 -4.50 -35.34
N ALA A 952 30.99 -4.45 -34.79
CA ALA A 952 31.27 -4.90 -33.43
C ALA A 952 30.52 -4.04 -32.40
N GLU A 953 30.46 -2.72 -32.60
CA GLU A 953 29.70 -1.81 -31.74
C GLU A 953 28.20 -2.09 -31.78
N LEU A 954 27.62 -2.26 -32.97
CA LEU A 954 26.18 -2.49 -33.15
C LEU A 954 25.75 -3.84 -32.58
N LEU A 955 26.52 -4.91 -32.81
CA LEU A 955 26.22 -6.23 -32.25
C LEU A 955 26.35 -6.25 -30.72
N LYS A 956 27.29 -5.50 -30.15
CA LYS A 956 27.43 -5.35 -28.69
C LYS A 956 26.25 -4.61 -28.06
N ASN A 957 25.64 -3.67 -28.77
CA ASN A 957 24.56 -2.81 -28.26
C ASN A 957 23.21 -3.10 -28.94
N LYS A 958 23.02 -4.30 -29.50
CA LYS A 958 21.87 -4.63 -30.37
C LYS A 958 20.51 -4.45 -29.70
N ASP A 959 20.45 -4.62 -28.38
CA ASP A 959 19.21 -4.46 -27.60
C ASP A 959 18.66 -3.03 -27.64
N PHE A 960 19.52 -2.03 -27.90
CA PHE A 960 19.13 -0.63 -28.00
C PHE A 960 18.71 -0.22 -29.41
N LEU A 961 18.97 -1.01 -30.47
CA LEU A 961 18.72 -0.57 -31.85
C LEU A 961 17.24 -0.32 -32.15
N ALA A 962 16.39 -1.29 -31.80
CA ALA A 962 14.95 -1.23 -32.08
C ALA A 962 14.28 -0.11 -31.27
N LYS A 963 13.35 0.61 -31.90
CA LYS A 963 12.50 1.62 -31.22
C LYS A 963 11.77 0.99 -30.03
N LYS A 964 11.83 1.66 -28.90
CA LYS A 964 11.17 1.28 -27.65
C LYS A 964 9.88 2.08 -27.49
N SER A 965 8.92 1.53 -26.75
CA SER A 965 7.67 2.21 -26.41
C SER A 965 7.79 2.74 -24.98
N GLN A 966 7.86 4.06 -24.78
CA GLN A 966 7.98 4.63 -23.45
C GLN A 966 6.58 4.87 -22.85
N TRP A 967 6.28 4.20 -21.74
CA TRP A 967 5.03 4.34 -21.02
C TRP A 967 5.24 4.85 -19.60
N ILE A 968 4.32 5.71 -19.17
CA ILE A 968 4.24 6.26 -17.83
C ILE A 968 2.87 5.91 -17.26
N PHE A 969 2.84 5.07 -16.24
CA PHE A 969 1.63 4.55 -15.60
C PHE A 969 1.39 5.22 -14.26
N GLY A 970 0.17 5.63 -13.96
CA GLY A 970 -0.18 6.12 -12.63
C GLY A 970 -1.67 6.33 -12.42
N GLY A 971 -2.08 6.47 -11.16
CA GLY A 971 -3.47 6.75 -10.80
C GLY A 971 -3.82 8.24 -10.90
N ASP A 972 -5.08 8.58 -10.64
CA ASP A 972 -5.54 9.97 -10.66
C ASP A 972 -4.83 10.86 -9.62
N GLY A 973 -4.50 10.34 -8.44
CA GLY A 973 -3.80 11.14 -7.42
C GLY A 973 -2.42 11.63 -7.82
N TRP A 974 -1.69 10.84 -8.60
CA TRP A 974 -0.43 11.29 -9.20
C TRP A 974 -0.70 12.36 -10.27
N ALA A 975 -1.49 12.04 -11.28
CA ALA A 975 -1.62 12.86 -12.47
C ALA A 975 -2.37 14.18 -12.25
N TYR A 976 -3.31 14.22 -11.30
CA TYR A 976 -4.14 15.40 -11.03
C TYR A 976 -3.58 16.29 -9.93
N ASP A 977 -2.81 15.70 -8.99
CA ASP A 977 -2.33 16.37 -7.79
C ASP A 977 -0.81 16.42 -7.71
N ILE A 978 -0.17 15.44 -7.07
CA ILE A 978 1.23 15.56 -6.62
C ILE A 978 2.23 15.61 -7.78
N GLY A 979 2.02 14.81 -8.82
CA GLY A 979 2.88 14.77 -10.01
C GLY A 979 2.38 15.61 -11.17
N PHE A 980 1.32 16.40 -10.98
CA PHE A 980 0.72 17.16 -12.08
C PHE A 980 1.71 18.13 -12.73
N GLY A 981 2.58 18.78 -11.96
CA GLY A 981 3.61 19.67 -12.51
C GLY A 981 4.57 18.95 -13.46
N GLY A 982 4.98 17.73 -13.09
CA GLY A 982 5.79 16.86 -13.92
C GLY A 982 5.04 16.38 -15.18
N VAL A 983 3.79 15.92 -15.01
CA VAL A 983 2.92 15.51 -16.13
C VAL A 983 2.76 16.63 -17.14
N ASP A 984 2.44 17.84 -16.68
CA ASP A 984 2.30 19.02 -17.52
C ASP A 984 3.59 19.32 -18.30
N HIS A 985 4.74 19.34 -17.62
CA HIS A 985 6.03 19.61 -18.24
C HIS A 985 6.42 18.56 -19.29
N VAL A 986 6.20 17.29 -18.99
CA VAL A 986 6.54 16.18 -19.91
C VAL A 986 5.62 16.17 -21.12
N LEU A 987 4.32 16.43 -20.95
CA LEU A 987 3.41 16.60 -22.09
C LEU A 987 3.80 17.83 -22.95
N ALA A 988 4.23 18.93 -22.32
CA ALA A 988 4.68 20.12 -23.03
C ALA A 988 6.01 19.94 -23.78
N SER A 989 6.79 18.89 -23.49
CA SER A 989 8.10 18.65 -24.11
C SER A 989 8.05 18.30 -25.60
N GLY A 990 6.89 17.86 -26.09
CA GLY A 990 6.72 17.40 -27.47
C GLY A 990 7.42 16.06 -27.78
N GLN A 991 7.99 15.37 -26.78
CA GLN A 991 8.65 14.08 -27.00
C GLN A 991 7.66 12.92 -27.14
N ASP A 992 8.07 11.89 -27.88
CA ASP A 992 7.31 10.64 -28.10
C ASP A 992 7.24 9.80 -26.82
N ILE A 993 6.18 10.01 -26.03
CA ILE A 993 5.98 9.41 -24.71
C ILE A 993 4.50 9.22 -24.40
N ASN A 994 4.15 8.09 -23.79
CA ASN A 994 2.77 7.71 -23.52
C ASN A 994 2.46 7.74 -22.03
N ILE A 995 1.53 8.59 -21.60
CA ILE A 995 1.00 8.64 -20.24
C ILE A 995 -0.35 7.94 -20.18
N MET A 996 -0.46 6.94 -19.30
CA MET A 996 -1.70 6.23 -18.98
C MET A 996 -2.12 6.52 -17.54
N VAL A 997 -3.27 7.18 -17.39
CA VAL A 997 -3.88 7.51 -16.11
C VAL A 997 -5.04 6.56 -15.83
N PHE A 998 -4.91 5.75 -14.77
CA PHE A 998 -6.00 4.93 -14.24
C PHE A 998 -6.84 5.81 -13.30
N ASP A 999 -7.89 6.42 -13.83
CA ASP A 999 -8.72 7.38 -13.10
C ASP A 999 -9.78 6.64 -12.26
N THR A 1000 -9.44 6.45 -10.99
CA THR A 1000 -10.35 5.91 -9.97
C THR A 1000 -11.09 7.01 -9.23
N GLU A 1001 -10.82 8.28 -9.55
CA GLU A 1001 -11.40 9.47 -8.93
C GLU A 1001 -11.22 9.59 -7.42
N VAL A 1002 -10.28 8.83 -6.83
CA VAL A 1002 -9.92 8.84 -5.40
C VAL A 1002 -8.49 8.29 -5.25
N TYR A 1003 -7.84 8.55 -4.12
CA TYR A 1003 -6.57 7.88 -3.80
C TYR A 1003 -6.83 6.46 -3.32
N SER A 1004 -7.02 5.55 -4.27
CA SER A 1004 -7.46 4.20 -4.02
C SER A 1004 -6.54 3.43 -3.06
N ASN A 1005 -5.22 3.57 -3.20
CA ASN A 1005 -4.25 2.77 -2.43
C ASN A 1005 -4.28 3.06 -0.94
N THR A 1006 -4.34 4.34 -0.58
CA THR A 1006 -4.17 4.84 0.79
C THR A 1006 -5.47 4.88 1.59
N GLY A 1007 -6.60 4.46 1.03
CA GLY A 1007 -7.89 4.38 1.75
C GLY A 1007 -9.08 5.00 1.03
N GLY A 1008 -8.87 5.67 -0.10
CA GLY A 1008 -9.93 6.37 -0.84
C GLY A 1008 -10.11 7.82 -0.38
N GLN A 1009 -9.00 8.55 -0.27
CA GLN A 1009 -9.00 9.99 -0.07
C GLN A 1009 -9.47 10.74 -1.31
N SER A 1010 -9.97 11.95 -1.11
CA SER A 1010 -10.32 12.88 -2.17
C SER A 1010 -9.11 13.15 -3.07
N SER A 1011 -9.38 13.43 -4.34
CA SER A 1011 -8.40 13.92 -5.31
C SER A 1011 -9.01 15.06 -6.11
N LYS A 1012 -8.21 15.80 -6.88
CA LYS A 1012 -8.80 16.74 -7.86
C LYS A 1012 -9.58 16.02 -8.97
N ALA A 1013 -9.45 14.70 -9.10
CA ALA A 1013 -10.27 13.88 -9.99
C ALA A 1013 -11.61 13.45 -9.38
N THR A 1014 -11.79 13.54 -8.05
CA THR A 1014 -13.06 13.28 -7.37
C THR A 1014 -14.15 14.25 -7.85
N LYS A 1015 -15.35 13.74 -8.10
CA LYS A 1015 -16.51 14.54 -8.55
C LYS A 1015 -17.30 15.18 -7.42
N THR A 1016 -18.04 16.23 -7.77
CA THR A 1016 -18.99 16.94 -6.91
C THR A 1016 -19.96 15.98 -6.22
N GLY A 1017 -20.16 16.12 -4.91
CA GLY A 1017 -21.07 15.29 -4.12
C GLY A 1017 -20.57 13.88 -3.78
N ALA A 1018 -19.43 13.43 -4.33
CA ALA A 1018 -18.82 12.18 -3.90
C ALA A 1018 -18.22 12.36 -2.51
N THR A 1019 -18.46 11.40 -1.63
CA THR A 1019 -17.82 11.26 -0.32
C THR A 1019 -16.55 10.45 -0.48
N ALA A 1020 -15.46 10.99 0.03
CA ALA A 1020 -14.16 10.36 0.17
C ALA A 1020 -13.57 10.83 1.51
N GLN A 1021 -12.45 10.24 1.95
CA GLN A 1021 -11.72 10.83 3.07
C GLN A 1021 -11.26 12.26 2.70
N PHE A 1022 -11.33 13.20 3.65
CA PHE A 1022 -11.15 14.66 3.43
C PHE A 1022 -12.23 15.34 2.58
N ALA A 1023 -13.27 14.59 2.22
CA ALA A 1023 -14.49 15.09 1.60
C ALA A 1023 -15.70 14.37 2.22
N ALA A 1024 -15.68 14.13 3.54
CA ALA A 1024 -16.72 13.38 4.25
C ALA A 1024 -18.12 13.99 4.05
N GLY A 1025 -18.20 15.32 4.00
CA GLY A 1025 -19.42 16.09 3.70
C GLY A 1025 -19.79 16.17 2.21
N GLY A 1026 -19.16 15.38 1.34
CA GLY A 1026 -19.29 15.46 -0.11
C GLY A 1026 -18.44 16.57 -0.72
N LYS A 1027 -17.66 16.26 -1.75
CA LYS A 1027 -16.81 17.24 -2.43
C LYS A 1027 -17.63 18.38 -3.05
N GLU A 1028 -17.26 19.63 -2.79
CA GLU A 1028 -18.03 20.80 -3.26
C GLU A 1028 -17.54 21.36 -4.60
N THR A 1029 -16.35 20.97 -5.04
CA THR A 1029 -15.75 21.43 -6.28
C THR A 1029 -15.84 20.39 -7.39
N LYS A 1030 -16.06 20.85 -8.62
CA LYS A 1030 -16.07 19.98 -9.81
C LYS A 1030 -14.73 19.27 -10.04
N LYS A 1031 -14.79 18.18 -10.79
CA LYS A 1031 -13.61 17.43 -11.25
C LYS A 1031 -12.71 18.34 -12.10
N LYS A 1032 -11.40 18.31 -11.86
CA LYS A 1032 -10.40 19.01 -12.70
C LYS A 1032 -10.41 18.40 -14.10
N ASP A 1033 -10.41 19.25 -15.13
CA ASP A 1033 -10.39 18.80 -16.52
C ASP A 1033 -8.96 18.63 -17.05
N LEU A 1034 -8.30 17.53 -16.65
CA LEU A 1034 -6.94 17.22 -17.11
C LEU A 1034 -6.85 17.09 -18.64
N ALA A 1035 -7.86 16.46 -19.27
CA ALA A 1035 -7.89 16.31 -20.71
C ALA A 1035 -7.98 17.66 -21.45
N GLY A 1036 -8.83 18.58 -20.98
CA GLY A 1036 -8.92 19.93 -21.55
C GLY A 1036 -7.63 20.72 -21.40
N ILE A 1037 -6.94 20.60 -20.25
CA ILE A 1037 -5.63 21.20 -20.03
C ILE A 1037 -4.61 20.66 -21.05
N ALA A 1038 -4.51 19.33 -21.20
CA ALA A 1038 -3.58 18.72 -22.14
C ALA A 1038 -3.90 19.07 -23.61
N MET A 1039 -5.19 19.09 -23.99
CA MET A 1039 -5.62 19.47 -25.35
C MET A 1039 -5.27 20.93 -25.68
N SER A 1040 -5.13 21.80 -24.68
CA SER A 1040 -4.81 23.23 -24.91
C SER A 1040 -3.42 23.45 -25.53
N TYR A 1041 -2.50 22.49 -25.41
CA TYR A 1041 -1.21 22.51 -26.10
C TYR A 1041 -1.36 22.35 -27.62
N GLY A 1042 -2.39 21.65 -28.09
CA GLY A 1042 -2.69 21.43 -29.50
C GLY A 1042 -1.83 20.36 -30.21
N TYR A 1043 -0.69 19.98 -29.63
CA TYR A 1043 0.24 18.94 -30.13
C TYR A 1043 0.35 17.72 -29.21
N VAL A 1044 -0.55 17.59 -28.22
CA VAL A 1044 -0.61 16.41 -27.35
C VAL A 1044 -1.77 15.53 -27.84
N TYR A 1045 -1.53 14.24 -28.08
CA TYR A 1045 -2.63 13.29 -28.28
C TYR A 1045 -3.36 13.09 -26.95
N VAL A 1046 -4.69 13.22 -26.94
CA VAL A 1046 -5.49 13.04 -25.70
C VAL A 1046 -6.66 12.11 -25.96
N ALA A 1047 -6.81 11.07 -25.14
CA ALA A 1047 -7.98 10.20 -25.19
C ALA A 1047 -8.59 9.99 -23.80
N GLN A 1048 -9.93 9.99 -23.77
CA GLN A 1048 -10.71 9.55 -22.62
C GLN A 1048 -11.40 8.23 -22.99
N ILE A 1049 -11.18 7.19 -22.19
CA ILE A 1049 -11.60 5.81 -22.50
C ILE A 1049 -12.34 5.16 -21.31
N ALA A 1050 -13.21 4.20 -21.63
CA ALA A 1050 -13.89 3.34 -20.67
C ALA A 1050 -14.12 1.97 -21.35
N MET A 1051 -13.37 0.95 -20.90
CA MET A 1051 -13.30 -0.37 -21.52
C MET A 1051 -14.67 -1.03 -21.61
N GLY A 1052 -15.41 -1.07 -20.50
CA GLY A 1052 -16.72 -1.68 -20.41
C GLY A 1052 -17.80 -0.97 -21.23
N ALA A 1053 -17.61 0.32 -21.53
CA ALA A 1053 -18.51 1.10 -22.37
C ALA A 1053 -18.29 0.86 -23.87
N ASP A 1054 -17.03 0.88 -24.33
CA ASP A 1054 -16.69 0.60 -25.72
C ASP A 1054 -15.33 -0.11 -25.83
N PHE A 1055 -15.44 -1.44 -25.99
CA PHE A 1055 -14.28 -2.31 -26.16
C PHE A 1055 -13.41 -1.94 -27.38
N ASN A 1056 -14.00 -1.47 -28.48
CA ASN A 1056 -13.24 -1.18 -29.70
C ASN A 1056 -12.56 0.19 -29.61
N GLN A 1057 -13.24 1.19 -29.06
CA GLN A 1057 -12.69 2.52 -28.86
C GLN A 1057 -11.44 2.48 -27.97
N THR A 1058 -11.46 1.66 -26.92
CA THR A 1058 -10.31 1.48 -26.02
C THR A 1058 -9.07 0.98 -26.76
N VAL A 1059 -9.18 -0.11 -27.54
CA VAL A 1059 -8.06 -0.65 -28.32
C VAL A 1059 -7.57 0.38 -29.35
N LYS A 1060 -8.50 1.09 -30.00
CA LYS A 1060 -8.19 2.10 -31.01
C LYS A 1060 -7.42 3.28 -30.41
N ALA A 1061 -7.87 3.84 -29.29
CA ALA A 1061 -7.24 4.96 -28.62
C ALA A 1061 -5.80 4.64 -28.18
N ILE A 1062 -5.61 3.46 -27.57
CA ILE A 1062 -4.29 3.00 -27.14
C ILE A 1062 -3.35 2.80 -28.35
N ALA A 1063 -3.85 2.22 -29.44
CA ALA A 1063 -3.06 2.03 -30.65
C ALA A 1063 -2.70 3.35 -31.35
N GLU A 1064 -3.62 4.32 -31.39
CA GLU A 1064 -3.36 5.64 -31.95
C GLU A 1064 -2.37 6.44 -31.10
N ALA A 1065 -2.52 6.42 -29.77
CA ALA A 1065 -1.63 7.11 -28.84
C ALA A 1065 -0.18 6.65 -28.98
N GLU A 1066 0.07 5.34 -29.05
CA GLU A 1066 1.43 4.80 -29.18
C GLU A 1066 2.05 5.07 -30.55
N ALA A 1067 1.23 5.13 -31.60
CA ALA A 1067 1.69 5.42 -32.95
C ALA A 1067 1.97 6.92 -33.17
N TYR A 1068 1.40 7.79 -32.34
CA TYR A 1068 1.57 9.24 -32.43
C TYR A 1068 3.04 9.61 -32.14
N PRO A 1069 3.75 10.31 -33.04
CA PRO A 1069 5.17 10.66 -32.86
C PRO A 1069 5.33 11.89 -31.95
N GLY A 1070 4.77 11.82 -30.75
CA GLY A 1070 4.72 12.91 -29.79
C GLY A 1070 4.10 12.50 -28.45
N PRO A 1071 3.78 13.46 -27.58
CA PRO A 1071 3.28 13.17 -26.24
C PRO A 1071 1.82 12.74 -26.32
N SER A 1072 1.50 11.66 -25.60
CA SER A 1072 0.18 11.07 -25.55
C SER A 1072 -0.33 10.98 -24.10
N LEU A 1073 -1.58 11.35 -23.87
CA LEU A 1073 -2.29 11.22 -22.61
C LEU A 1073 -3.56 10.39 -22.79
N ILE A 1074 -3.65 9.26 -22.09
CA ILE A 1074 -4.84 8.43 -22.02
C ILE A 1074 -5.38 8.47 -20.60
N ILE A 1075 -6.66 8.81 -20.44
CA ILE A 1075 -7.36 8.82 -19.15
C ILE A 1075 -8.44 7.74 -19.19
N ALA A 1076 -8.31 6.73 -18.34
CA ALA A 1076 -9.20 5.58 -18.34
C ALA A 1076 -10.04 5.53 -17.06
N TYR A 1077 -11.36 5.41 -17.19
CA TYR A 1077 -12.22 5.20 -16.02
C TYR A 1077 -11.97 3.81 -15.43
N ALA A 1078 -11.55 3.77 -14.16
CA ALA A 1078 -11.18 2.55 -13.47
C ALA A 1078 -12.07 2.35 -12.23
N PRO A 1079 -13.13 1.53 -12.32
CA PRO A 1079 -13.97 1.19 -11.18
C PRO A 1079 -13.16 0.60 -10.02
N CYS A 1080 -13.45 1.04 -8.81
CA CYS A 1080 -12.70 0.67 -7.61
C CYS A 1080 -13.62 0.22 -6.47
N ILE A 1081 -13.10 -0.61 -5.57
CA ILE A 1081 -13.78 -0.99 -4.33
C ILE A 1081 -14.16 0.24 -3.48
N ASN A 1082 -13.38 1.33 -3.57
CA ASN A 1082 -13.64 2.58 -2.87
C ASN A 1082 -14.89 3.32 -3.38
N HIS A 1083 -15.38 3.03 -4.59
CA HIS A 1083 -16.67 3.54 -5.06
C HIS A 1083 -17.84 2.90 -4.29
N GLY A 1084 -17.63 1.69 -3.77
CA GLY A 1084 -18.65 0.90 -3.10
C GLY A 1084 -19.83 0.61 -4.02
N ILE A 1085 -19.54 0.04 -5.20
CA ILE A 1085 -20.53 -0.34 -6.20
C ILE A 1085 -21.50 -1.36 -5.58
N LYS A 1086 -22.78 -0.99 -5.44
CA LYS A 1086 -23.79 -1.84 -4.77
C LYS A 1086 -24.01 -3.18 -5.47
N LYS A 1087 -23.85 -3.21 -6.80
CA LYS A 1087 -23.94 -4.43 -7.63
C LYS A 1087 -22.70 -5.33 -7.51
N GLY A 1088 -21.66 -4.87 -6.82
CA GLY A 1088 -20.39 -5.58 -6.60
C GLY A 1088 -19.38 -5.41 -7.73
N MET A 1089 -18.10 -5.69 -7.44
CA MET A 1089 -16.99 -5.57 -8.41
C MET A 1089 -17.11 -6.55 -9.59
N SER A 1090 -17.94 -7.60 -9.48
CA SER A 1090 -18.29 -8.47 -10.62
C SER A 1090 -19.01 -7.73 -11.76
N LYS A 1091 -19.46 -6.50 -11.50
CA LYS A 1091 -20.11 -5.60 -12.45
C LYS A 1091 -19.27 -4.38 -12.82
N ALA A 1092 -17.97 -4.35 -12.52
CA ALA A 1092 -17.09 -3.23 -12.85
C ALA A 1092 -17.21 -2.77 -14.32
N GLN A 1093 -17.20 -3.71 -15.27
CA GLN A 1093 -17.36 -3.41 -16.69
C GLN A 1093 -18.76 -2.85 -17.03
N THR A 1094 -19.80 -3.34 -16.37
CA THR A 1094 -21.15 -2.75 -16.49
C THR A 1094 -21.20 -1.35 -15.89
N GLU A 1095 -20.46 -1.08 -14.81
CA GLU A 1095 -20.39 0.25 -14.20
C GLU A 1095 -19.73 1.26 -15.15
N GLU A 1096 -18.65 0.87 -15.85
CA GLU A 1096 -18.04 1.69 -16.90
C GLU A 1096 -19.03 2.01 -18.04
N GLN A 1097 -19.81 1.02 -18.46
CA GLN A 1097 -20.85 1.19 -19.47
C GLN A 1097 -21.91 2.21 -19.00
N LEU A 1098 -22.42 2.04 -17.78
CA LEU A 1098 -23.45 2.92 -17.22
C LEU A 1098 -22.94 4.34 -17.04
N ALA A 1099 -21.68 4.52 -16.61
CA ALA A 1099 -21.06 5.83 -16.48
C ALA A 1099 -21.03 6.59 -17.82
N VAL A 1100 -20.74 5.90 -18.93
CA VAL A 1100 -20.76 6.53 -20.26
C VAL A 1100 -22.18 6.75 -20.77
N GLU A 1101 -23.07 5.78 -20.59
CA GLU A 1101 -24.46 5.87 -21.04
C GLU A 1101 -25.18 7.06 -20.39
N CYS A 1102 -25.03 7.27 -19.08
CA CYS A 1102 -25.68 8.40 -18.40
C CYS A 1102 -24.97 9.75 -18.57
N GLY A 1103 -23.81 9.81 -19.26
CA GLY A 1103 -23.04 11.03 -19.47
C GLY A 1103 -22.13 11.42 -18.30
N TYR A 1104 -21.99 10.57 -17.28
CA TYR A 1104 -21.01 10.74 -16.21
C TYR A 1104 -19.59 10.73 -16.77
N TRP A 1105 -19.29 9.85 -17.71
CA TRP A 1105 -18.01 9.76 -18.40
C TRP A 1105 -18.21 9.92 -19.90
N ASN A 1106 -17.25 10.50 -20.62
CA ASN A 1106 -17.36 10.69 -22.06
C ASN A 1106 -16.15 10.09 -22.75
N ASN A 1107 -16.37 9.21 -23.74
CA ASN A 1107 -15.28 8.65 -24.52
C ASN A 1107 -14.99 9.58 -25.71
N PHE A 1108 -13.76 10.01 -25.87
CA PHE A 1108 -13.34 10.85 -27.00
C PHE A 1108 -11.85 10.69 -27.28
N ARG A 1109 -11.42 11.19 -28.45
CA ARG A 1109 -10.03 11.26 -28.88
C ARG A 1109 -9.74 12.61 -29.52
N PHE A 1110 -8.62 13.21 -29.16
CA PHE A 1110 -7.99 14.36 -29.80
C PHE A 1110 -6.66 13.90 -30.39
N ASN A 1111 -6.58 13.86 -31.72
CA ASN A 1111 -5.39 13.47 -32.46
C ASN A 1111 -4.89 14.67 -33.28
N PRO A 1112 -3.77 15.31 -32.90
CA PRO A 1112 -3.22 16.48 -33.59
C PRO A 1112 -2.93 16.28 -35.09
N GLU A 1113 -2.63 15.04 -35.51
CA GLU A 1113 -2.29 14.66 -36.88
C GLU A 1113 -3.49 14.25 -37.74
N ALA A 1114 -4.64 13.96 -37.12
CA ALA A 1114 -5.84 13.59 -37.87
C ALA A 1114 -6.47 14.82 -38.55
N GLU A 1115 -7.03 14.64 -39.76
CA GLU A 1115 -7.82 15.68 -40.43
C GLU A 1115 -8.97 16.15 -39.52
N LYS A 1116 -9.69 15.19 -38.94
CA LYS A 1116 -10.66 15.42 -37.87
C LYS A 1116 -9.95 15.27 -36.53
N LYS A 1117 -9.41 16.38 -36.02
CA LYS A 1117 -8.58 16.38 -34.81
C LYS A 1117 -9.34 15.90 -33.58
N PHE A 1118 -10.60 16.30 -33.40
CA PHE A 1118 -11.41 15.89 -32.26
C PHE A 1118 -12.55 14.96 -32.68
N THR A 1119 -12.66 13.80 -32.03
CA THR A 1119 -13.76 12.85 -32.18
C THR A 1119 -14.40 12.57 -30.83
N LEU A 1120 -15.68 12.92 -30.68
CA LEU A 1120 -16.51 12.46 -29.57
C LEU A 1120 -17.04 11.06 -29.92
N ASP A 1121 -16.53 10.03 -29.24
CA ASP A 1121 -16.86 8.63 -29.50
C ASP A 1121 -18.10 8.18 -28.72
N SER A 1122 -18.39 8.78 -27.55
CA SER A 1122 -19.63 8.55 -26.82
C SER A 1122 -20.84 9.18 -27.52
N LYS A 1123 -22.00 8.57 -27.34
CA LYS A 1123 -23.27 9.09 -27.86
C LYS A 1123 -23.85 10.12 -26.89
N GLU A 1124 -24.91 10.79 -27.33
CA GLU A 1124 -25.72 11.62 -26.45
C GLU A 1124 -26.18 10.83 -25.21
N PRO A 1125 -25.96 11.37 -23.99
CA PRO A 1125 -26.34 10.71 -22.75
C PRO A 1125 -27.79 10.23 -22.77
N LYS A 1126 -27.98 8.96 -22.39
CA LYS A 1126 -29.27 8.28 -22.24
C LYS A 1126 -29.21 7.45 -20.97
N GLY A 1127 -30.11 7.72 -20.02
CA GLY A 1127 -30.18 6.99 -18.76
C GLY A 1127 -30.49 7.93 -17.60
N ASP A 1128 -30.60 7.35 -16.41
CA ASP A 1128 -30.85 8.10 -15.18
C ASP A 1128 -29.52 8.37 -14.46
N TYR A 1129 -29.05 9.62 -14.54
CA TYR A 1129 -27.82 10.06 -13.88
C TYR A 1129 -27.88 9.85 -12.36
N GLN A 1130 -29.05 10.13 -11.77
CA GLN A 1130 -29.28 10.00 -10.34
C GLN A 1130 -29.32 8.53 -9.91
N GLU A 1131 -29.82 7.63 -10.76
CA GLU A 1131 -29.73 6.18 -10.53
C GLU A 1131 -28.28 5.71 -10.49
N PHE A 1132 -27.43 6.19 -11.41
CA PHE A 1132 -25.99 5.87 -11.42
C PHE A 1132 -25.32 6.31 -10.10
N LEU A 1133 -25.49 7.57 -9.68
CA LEU A 1133 -24.96 8.05 -8.39
C LEU A 1133 -25.48 7.18 -7.22
N ASN A 1134 -26.78 6.88 -7.20
CA ASN A 1134 -27.37 6.04 -6.16
C ASN A 1134 -26.89 4.58 -6.17
N GLY A 1135 -26.32 4.11 -7.28
CA GLY A 1135 -25.70 2.80 -7.45
C GLY A 1135 -24.41 2.63 -6.64
N GLU A 1136 -23.80 3.73 -6.19
CA GLU A 1136 -22.51 3.73 -5.51
C GLU A 1136 -22.63 4.26 -4.07
N VAL A 1137 -21.92 3.61 -3.13
CA VAL A 1137 -21.92 4.02 -1.72
C VAL A 1137 -21.29 5.41 -1.55
N ARG A 1138 -20.30 5.78 -2.37
CA ARG A 1138 -19.64 7.10 -2.31
C ARG A 1138 -20.58 8.29 -2.57
N TYR A 1139 -21.76 8.11 -3.14
CA TYR A 1139 -22.79 9.17 -3.17
C TYR A 1139 -23.90 8.87 -2.16
N ASN A 1140 -24.36 7.62 -2.09
CA ASN A 1140 -25.48 7.27 -1.23
C ASN A 1140 -25.17 7.48 0.27
N ALA A 1141 -23.90 7.47 0.69
CA ALA A 1141 -23.48 7.84 2.03
C ALA A 1141 -23.87 9.28 2.39
N LEU A 1142 -23.64 10.24 1.49
CA LEU A 1142 -24.02 11.64 1.69
C LEU A 1142 -25.53 11.79 1.79
N MET A 1143 -26.30 11.12 0.91
CA MET A 1143 -27.76 11.17 0.94
C MET A 1143 -28.34 10.71 2.29
N ARG A 1144 -27.69 9.75 2.95
CA ARG A 1144 -28.12 9.30 4.29
C ARG A 1144 -27.68 10.25 5.41
N ALA A 1145 -26.51 10.87 5.28
CA ALA A 1145 -25.94 11.74 6.30
C ALA A 1145 -26.54 13.15 6.27
N ASN A 1146 -26.72 13.72 5.07
CA ASN A 1146 -27.26 15.06 4.85
C ASN A 1146 -28.04 15.11 3.51
N PRO A 1147 -29.35 14.74 3.51
CA PRO A 1147 -30.16 14.65 2.29
C PRO A 1147 -30.26 15.97 1.51
N GLU A 1148 -30.37 17.11 2.21
CA GLU A 1148 -30.50 18.43 1.58
C GLU A 1148 -29.22 18.79 0.81
N LYS A 1149 -28.05 18.63 1.44
CA LYS A 1149 -26.76 18.86 0.79
C LYS A 1149 -26.54 17.88 -0.37
N ALA A 1150 -26.92 16.62 -0.20
CA ALA A 1150 -26.82 15.60 -1.25
C ALA A 1150 -27.64 15.98 -2.49
N GLN A 1151 -28.91 16.37 -2.32
CA GLN A 1151 -29.77 16.77 -3.44
C GLN A 1151 -29.19 17.96 -4.21
N ARG A 1152 -28.68 18.97 -3.50
CA ARG A 1152 -28.00 20.12 -4.13
C ARG A 1152 -26.77 19.68 -4.92
N LEU A 1153 -25.86 18.93 -4.31
CA LEU A 1153 -24.60 18.55 -4.94
C LEU A 1153 -24.81 17.53 -6.08
N PHE A 1154 -25.81 16.66 -6.02
CA PHE A 1154 -26.10 15.71 -7.10
C PHE A 1154 -26.73 16.39 -8.31
N ALA A 1155 -27.62 17.36 -8.08
CA ALA A 1155 -28.16 18.19 -9.16
C ALA A 1155 -27.05 19.03 -9.81
N GLN A 1156 -26.13 19.58 -9.00
CA GLN A 1156 -24.96 20.29 -9.50
C GLN A 1156 -24.04 19.38 -10.32
N ASN A 1157 -23.76 18.17 -9.83
CA ASN A 1157 -22.92 17.19 -10.54
C ASN A 1157 -23.53 16.81 -11.92
N GLU A 1158 -24.84 16.58 -11.99
CA GLU A 1158 -25.54 16.33 -13.26
C GLU A 1158 -25.46 17.52 -14.22
N ALA A 1159 -25.67 18.75 -13.72
CA ALA A 1159 -25.53 19.96 -14.52
C ALA A 1159 -24.10 20.15 -15.08
N GLU A 1160 -23.08 19.90 -14.25
CA GLU A 1160 -21.67 19.94 -14.65
C GLU A 1160 -21.34 18.88 -15.72
N ALA A 1161 -21.93 17.68 -15.63
CA ALA A 1161 -21.77 16.63 -16.62
C ALA A 1161 -22.42 17.01 -17.97
N MET A 1162 -23.60 17.63 -17.95
CA MET A 1162 -24.26 18.12 -19.16
C MET A 1162 -23.52 19.30 -19.79
N GLU A 1163 -23.03 20.25 -18.99
CA GLU A 1163 -22.17 21.35 -19.47
C GLU A 1163 -20.91 20.79 -20.16
N ARG A 1164 -20.29 19.78 -19.54
CA ARG A 1164 -19.13 19.09 -20.11
C ARG A 1164 -19.47 18.45 -21.47
N TYR A 1165 -20.58 17.74 -21.58
CA TYR A 1165 -20.99 17.11 -22.83
C TYR A 1165 -21.23 18.15 -23.95
N GLU A 1166 -21.91 19.26 -23.65
CA GLU A 1166 -22.12 20.35 -24.62
C GLU A 1166 -20.81 21.02 -25.04
N TYR A 1167 -19.87 21.21 -24.11
CA TYR A 1167 -18.52 21.67 -24.43
C TYR A 1167 -17.80 20.73 -25.41
N LEU A 1168 -17.84 19.41 -25.17
CA LEU A 1168 -17.22 18.42 -26.06
C LEU A 1168 -17.88 18.40 -27.45
N LYS A 1169 -19.21 18.58 -27.54
CA LYS A 1169 -19.90 18.79 -28.83
C LYS A 1169 -19.43 20.06 -29.54
N GLY A 1170 -19.21 21.14 -28.79
CA GLY A 1170 -18.61 22.37 -29.32
C GLY A 1170 -17.25 22.13 -29.96
N LEU A 1171 -16.41 21.29 -29.34
CA LEU A 1171 -15.10 20.91 -29.90
C LEU A 1171 -15.22 20.12 -31.21
N VAL A 1172 -16.24 19.26 -31.36
CA VAL A 1172 -16.51 18.58 -32.64
C VAL A 1172 -16.71 19.62 -33.76
N ASN A 1173 -17.53 20.65 -33.54
CA ASN A 1173 -17.78 21.70 -34.54
C ASN A 1173 -16.55 22.56 -34.82
N LEU A 1174 -15.78 22.89 -33.77
CA LEU A 1174 -14.54 23.66 -33.88
C LEU A 1174 -13.52 22.95 -34.77
N TYR A 1175 -13.32 21.65 -34.58
CA TYR A 1175 -12.32 20.87 -35.31
C TYR A 1175 -12.84 20.23 -36.61
N ASP A 1176 -14.15 20.21 -36.86
CA ASP A 1176 -14.76 19.80 -38.14
C ASP A 1176 -14.81 20.95 -39.18
N GLY A 1177 -14.38 22.17 -38.81
CA GLY A 1177 -14.39 23.34 -39.72
C GLY A 1177 -15.79 23.87 -40.04
N THR A 1178 -16.80 23.50 -39.25
CA THR A 1178 -18.21 23.94 -39.41
C THR A 1178 -18.57 25.13 -38.53
N ALA A 1179 -17.63 25.60 -37.70
CA ALA A 1179 -17.78 26.84 -36.95
C ALA A 1179 -17.93 28.02 -37.91
N LYS A 1180 -19.10 28.67 -37.88
CA LYS A 1180 -19.25 30.01 -38.47
C LYS A 1180 -18.41 30.97 -37.65
N GLU A 1181 -17.60 31.80 -38.31
CA GLU A 1181 -17.03 33.00 -37.71
C GLU A 1181 -18.18 33.92 -37.29
N ASP A 1182 -18.55 33.91 -36.01
CA ASP A 1182 -19.42 34.92 -35.38
C ASP A 1182 -18.70 35.55 -34.18
#